data_AF-A0A225D4U6-F1
#
_entry.id   AF-A0A225D4U6-F1
#
_cell.length_a   1.000
_cell.length_b   1.000
_cell.length_c   1.000
_cell.angle_alpha   90.00
_cell.angle_beta   90.00
_cell.angle_gamma   90.00
#
_symmetry.space_group_name_H-M   'P 1'
#
loop_
_entity.id
_entity.type
_entity.pdbx_description
1 polymer ?
#
loop_
_entity_poly.entity_id
_entity_poly.type
_entity_poly.pdbx_seq_one_letter_code
_entity_poly.pdbx_strand_id
1 'polypeptide(L)'
;MAAASSPASGARERNEEERQAKLARAEEDVRQIVAEFHARSPSRPGQPIGAAYARYSTKHQDSVADQIRAIFADAARKGVSIPLGHVFFDLGVRGCKNERAGLNALRECLGAKRAQVAFFFATNRLFRKTYRSLQFVEEEIVDRGLRGVFVKSGVDTADERRWRSLLTMNAMMDELVVGSSGEHIRAAHEGLIEKGFVCGPIAYGYAGEPVPRAVTRRGLPRTVLVPDPVTAGVVRRVFGWFVHDRLTVMEIVRRLNDDTDIPLPPRSKTGAWTREVVARVLRNPLYRGWLRYGVTESVWVSSKDYARKKRRPEPLKEQQVENLRLVPDSDWHAAQVLIREEAAKVVGRKPRDENASFLPRVLNGLFRCPVHDRRLYVGGGGGKYLVCKACLGVSAPARPLYSQLPRALAVRMTCEALAAAVRRDGELVERVIVGCRVAAESFQEIDPHPADELRTRIDRLDRQIKFVLRNSGETDADRAEAEVELRRMRRERDDIRAMLAAANAPADVAIPSDAEVRALVADMGRILTGLAGGTDADARQVRVLIDRLTGGRIDLEQIGERRAKRGWLRGRFRLRLAAAVHPAAAVDDAPVVVIDYRDDGPALPDEFIADVKQMYDEGLLLRVIATRLGVHRNRVMDALDAWYARRGEERPDGRGRRTILTTKQATVPQYVAIADRVKDLSDSGRSFAEIETSRGWTDAMVRAAWRHWHTSRGLPVPDGRAVRKARRPAAQQAPPVAPDSVDATGGRPPPEQ
;
A
#
# COMPACT_ATOMS: atom_id res chain seq x y z
N MET A 1 20.71 -31.36 3.53
CA MET A 1 20.16 -30.09 4.06
C MET A 1 21.28 -29.30 4.71
N ALA A 2 22.00 -28.49 3.93
CA ALA A 2 22.93 -27.50 4.45
C ALA A 2 22.41 -26.14 3.98
N ALA A 3 21.89 -25.34 4.90
CA ALA A 3 21.43 -24.00 4.60
C ALA A 3 22.67 -23.16 4.28
N ALA A 4 22.88 -22.85 3.00
CA ALA A 4 23.89 -21.90 2.57
C ALA A 4 23.59 -20.54 3.21
N SER A 5 24.36 -20.19 4.24
CA SER A 5 24.33 -18.91 4.92
C SER A 5 24.60 -17.81 3.90
N SER A 6 23.64 -16.88 3.78
CA SER A 6 23.70 -15.77 2.83
C SER A 6 24.98 -14.94 3.03
N PRO A 7 25.74 -14.57 1.99
CA PRO A 7 27.00 -13.82 2.13
C PRO A 7 26.86 -12.45 2.82
N ALA A 8 25.62 -11.95 2.94
CA ALA A 8 25.28 -10.76 3.71
C ALA A 8 25.28 -10.96 5.24
N SER A 9 25.10 -12.18 5.75
CA SER A 9 25.26 -12.49 7.18
C SER A 9 26.74 -12.47 7.55
N GLY A 10 27.60 -13.13 6.76
CA GLY A 10 29.05 -13.15 6.99
C GLY A 10 29.72 -11.77 6.95
N ALA A 11 29.25 -10.84 6.13
CA ALA A 11 29.77 -9.46 6.14
C ALA A 11 29.30 -8.64 7.35
N ARG A 12 28.13 -8.96 7.93
CA ARG A 12 27.65 -8.33 9.18
C ARG A 12 28.34 -8.93 10.39
N GLU A 13 28.52 -10.24 10.41
CA GLU A 13 29.26 -10.99 11.44
C GLU A 13 30.71 -10.50 11.51
N ARG A 14 31.42 -10.44 10.38
CA ARG A 14 32.80 -9.88 10.32
C ARG A 14 32.89 -8.42 10.80
N ASN A 15 31.90 -7.58 10.48
CA ASN A 15 31.86 -6.19 10.95
C ASN A 15 31.57 -6.09 12.46
N GLU A 16 30.78 -7.02 13.00
CA GLU A 16 30.50 -7.09 14.43
C GLU A 16 31.71 -7.61 15.21
N GLU A 17 32.37 -8.66 14.71
CA GLU A 17 33.63 -9.19 15.26
C GLU A 17 34.73 -8.12 15.28
N GLU A 18 34.92 -7.39 14.18
CA GLU A 18 35.89 -6.28 14.12
C GLU A 18 35.53 -5.16 15.11
N ARG A 19 34.23 -4.93 15.35
CA ARG A 19 33.77 -3.94 16.34
C ARG A 19 34.02 -4.41 17.77
N GLN A 20 33.79 -5.68 18.07
CA GLN A 20 34.03 -6.27 19.39
C GLN A 20 35.53 -6.30 19.71
N ALA A 21 36.37 -6.69 18.75
CA ALA A 21 37.83 -6.65 18.92
C ALA A 21 38.36 -5.23 19.21
N LYS A 22 37.80 -4.21 18.54
CA LYS A 22 38.13 -2.80 18.82
C LYS A 22 37.66 -2.34 20.19
N LEU A 23 36.54 -2.87 20.68
CA LEU A 23 36.01 -2.57 22.00
C LEU A 23 36.87 -3.20 23.10
N ALA A 24 37.23 -4.48 22.98
CA ALA A 24 38.12 -5.16 23.91
C ALA A 24 39.49 -4.47 24.02
N ARG A 25 40.07 -4.04 22.89
CA ARG A 25 41.34 -3.29 22.90
C ARG A 25 41.22 -1.93 23.59
N ALA A 26 40.14 -1.20 23.33
CA ALA A 26 39.90 0.09 23.98
C ALA A 26 39.68 -0.07 25.49
N GLU A 27 39.01 -1.13 25.95
CA GLU A 27 38.88 -1.45 27.38
C GLU A 27 40.23 -1.69 28.03
N GLU A 28 41.12 -2.42 27.37
CA GLU A 28 42.46 -2.70 27.89
C GLU A 28 43.30 -1.41 28.01
N ASP A 29 43.28 -0.57 26.97
CA ASP A 29 43.96 0.73 26.99
C ASP A 29 43.44 1.61 28.14
N VAL A 30 42.12 1.60 28.38
CA VAL A 30 41.49 2.34 29.49
C VAL A 30 41.96 1.78 30.84
N ARG A 31 41.96 0.46 31.03
CA ARG A 31 42.42 -0.18 32.27
C ARG A 31 43.85 0.20 32.58
N GLN A 32 44.74 0.15 31.57
CA GLN A 32 46.14 0.51 31.73
C GLN A 32 46.29 1.98 32.16
N ILE A 33 45.60 2.91 31.50
CA ILE A 33 45.67 4.35 31.83
C ILE A 33 45.16 4.62 33.25
N VAL A 34 44.07 3.96 33.64
CA VAL A 34 43.49 4.12 34.99
C VAL A 34 44.45 3.57 36.05
N ALA A 35 45.07 2.42 35.80
CA ALA A 35 46.07 1.83 36.68
C ALA A 35 47.31 2.73 36.83
N GLU A 36 47.85 3.23 35.72
CA GLU A 36 48.97 4.18 35.71
C GLU A 36 48.64 5.47 36.48
N PHE A 37 47.41 5.97 36.35
CA PHE A 37 46.97 7.16 37.06
C PHE A 37 46.84 6.94 38.56
N HIS A 38 46.18 5.86 38.99
CA HIS A 38 46.04 5.54 40.42
C HIS A 38 47.39 5.25 41.07
N ALA A 39 48.36 4.69 40.33
CA ALA A 39 49.73 4.53 40.81
C ALA A 39 50.44 5.88 41.07
N ARG A 40 50.16 6.90 40.23
CA ARG A 40 50.74 8.25 40.38
C ARG A 40 49.97 9.16 41.33
N SER A 41 48.69 8.88 41.57
CA SER A 41 47.78 9.67 42.40
C SER A 41 46.84 8.75 43.18
N PRO A 42 47.32 8.17 44.31
CA PRO A 42 46.49 7.29 45.13
C PRO A 42 45.31 8.06 45.74
N SER A 43 44.15 7.40 45.79
CA SER A 43 42.93 7.96 46.36
C SER A 43 43.12 8.27 47.84
N ARG A 44 42.81 9.49 48.27
CA ARG A 44 42.84 9.87 49.69
C ARG A 44 41.45 9.68 50.33
N PRO A 45 41.37 9.31 51.61
CA PRO A 45 40.08 9.23 52.32
C PRO A 45 39.38 10.59 52.29
N GLY A 46 38.09 10.61 51.93
CA GLY A 46 37.29 11.84 51.85
C GLY A 46 37.36 12.60 50.52
N GLN A 47 38.08 12.11 49.51
CA GLN A 47 38.04 12.70 48.17
C GLN A 47 36.67 12.45 47.50
N PRO A 48 36.12 13.45 46.79
CA PRO A 48 34.91 13.25 46.00
C PRO A 48 35.15 12.21 44.91
N ILE A 49 34.13 11.39 44.65
CA ILE A 49 34.17 10.35 43.63
C ILE A 49 33.71 10.93 42.30
N GLY A 50 34.51 10.74 41.25
CA GLY A 50 34.20 11.17 39.90
C GLY A 50 33.76 10.04 38.97
N ALA A 51 33.10 10.40 37.88
CA ALA A 51 32.82 9.55 36.72
C ALA A 51 33.32 10.22 35.45
N ALA A 52 33.91 9.46 34.52
CA ALA A 52 34.43 9.98 33.26
C ALA A 52 33.62 9.46 32.07
N TYR A 53 33.32 10.33 31.11
CA TYR A 53 32.66 9.95 29.86
C TYR A 53 33.46 10.36 28.62
N ALA A 54 33.74 9.40 27.75
CA ALA A 54 34.43 9.60 26.48
C ALA A 54 33.62 9.05 25.29
N ARG A 55 33.66 9.74 24.13
CA ARG A 55 32.95 9.31 22.92
C ARG A 55 33.81 9.43 21.67
N TYR A 56 33.68 8.46 20.76
CA TYR A 56 34.53 8.39 19.57
C TYR A 56 33.81 8.01 18.25
N SER A 57 34.40 8.40 17.11
CA SER A 57 34.01 7.97 15.75
C SER A 57 35.08 7.06 15.15
N THR A 58 34.68 5.88 14.66
CA THR A 58 35.43 4.69 14.18
C THR A 58 36.82 4.76 13.50
N LYS A 59 37.53 5.90 13.36
CA LYS A 59 38.80 6.03 12.60
C LYS A 59 40.16 6.20 13.34
N HIS A 60 40.26 6.70 14.58
CA HIS A 60 41.51 6.87 15.35
C HIS A 60 41.47 6.37 16.83
N GLN A 61 42.11 5.23 17.13
CA GLN A 61 42.20 4.67 18.50
C GLN A 61 42.98 5.59 19.48
N ASP A 62 44.06 6.22 19.02
CA ASP A 62 44.96 7.04 19.86
C ASP A 62 44.24 8.19 20.60
N SER A 63 43.14 8.70 20.01
CA SER A 63 42.39 9.81 20.58
C SER A 63 41.55 9.48 21.83
N VAL A 64 41.27 8.20 22.13
CA VAL A 64 40.48 7.81 23.33
C VAL A 64 41.36 7.87 24.56
N ALA A 65 42.52 7.23 24.47
CA ALA A 65 43.54 7.25 25.51
C ALA A 65 43.89 8.69 25.90
N ASP A 66 44.08 9.58 24.92
CA ASP A 66 44.42 10.99 25.18
C ASP A 66 43.28 11.79 25.83
N GLN A 67 42.03 11.54 25.43
CA GLN A 67 40.86 12.19 26.06
C GLN A 67 40.72 11.77 27.51
N ILE A 68 40.91 10.48 27.79
CA ILE A 68 40.84 9.93 29.15
C ILE A 68 42.01 10.46 29.97
N ARG A 69 43.25 10.43 29.46
CA ARG A 69 44.41 11.03 30.13
C ARG A 69 44.19 12.49 30.49
N ALA A 70 43.59 13.29 29.60
CA ALA A 70 43.28 14.69 29.88
C ALA A 70 42.22 14.85 30.98
N ILE A 71 41.18 14.01 30.99
CA ILE A 71 40.17 13.96 32.06
C ILE A 71 40.81 13.62 33.39
N PHE A 72 41.61 12.58 33.43
CA PHE A 72 42.28 12.12 34.65
C PHE A 72 43.27 13.18 35.16
N ALA A 73 44.06 13.81 34.30
CA ALA A 73 44.95 14.90 34.68
C ALA A 73 44.19 16.10 35.29
N ASP A 74 43.01 16.43 34.75
CA ASP A 74 42.16 17.48 35.30
C ASP A 74 41.51 17.08 36.63
N ALA A 75 41.09 15.81 36.76
CA ALA A 75 40.54 15.25 37.99
C ALA A 75 41.56 15.24 39.13
N ALA A 76 42.82 14.85 38.87
CA ALA A 76 43.92 14.96 39.82
C ALA A 76 44.11 16.40 40.31
N ARG A 77 44.12 17.38 39.38
CA ARG A 77 44.27 18.80 39.71
C ARG A 77 43.14 19.31 40.61
N LYS A 78 41.93 18.79 40.43
CA LYS A 78 40.73 19.14 41.23
C LYS A 78 40.55 18.26 42.48
N GLY A 79 41.46 17.33 42.76
CA GLY A 79 41.40 16.44 43.93
C GLY A 79 40.27 15.41 43.88
N VAL A 80 39.81 15.02 42.69
CA VAL A 80 38.71 14.06 42.49
C VAL A 80 39.27 12.69 42.11
N SER A 81 38.83 11.62 42.77
CA SER A 81 39.21 10.25 42.44
C SER A 81 38.19 9.59 41.51
N ILE A 82 38.62 9.01 40.40
CA ILE A 82 37.75 8.34 39.41
C ILE A 82 38.07 6.84 39.41
N PRO A 83 37.22 5.97 40.00
CA PRO A 83 37.39 4.52 39.94
C PRO A 83 37.25 3.98 38.51
N LEU A 84 37.92 2.87 38.20
CA LEU A 84 37.80 2.18 36.91
C LEU A 84 36.34 1.88 36.53
N GLY A 85 35.52 1.45 37.50
CA GLY A 85 34.10 1.17 37.29
C GLY A 85 33.23 2.39 36.97
N HIS A 86 33.77 3.61 37.07
CA HIS A 86 33.10 4.87 36.74
C HIS A 86 33.63 5.53 35.46
N VAL A 87 34.40 4.79 34.65
CA VAL A 87 34.83 5.23 33.32
C VAL A 87 33.90 4.64 32.27
N PHE A 88 33.15 5.49 31.59
CA PHE A 88 32.17 5.11 30.58
C PHE A 88 32.57 5.63 29.20
N PHE A 89 32.40 4.82 28.15
CA PHE A 89 32.70 5.26 26.80
C PHE A 89 31.79 4.64 25.75
N ASP A 90 31.64 5.34 24.61
CA ASP A 90 30.85 4.88 23.46
C ASP A 90 31.67 4.84 22.17
N LEU A 91 31.70 3.66 21.51
CA LEU A 91 32.44 3.41 20.27
C LEU A 91 31.56 3.52 19.02
N GLY A 92 31.94 4.42 18.11
CA GLY A 92 31.35 4.49 16.77
C GLY A 92 29.90 4.98 16.74
N VAL A 93 29.39 5.53 17.86
CA VAL A 93 28.02 6.03 17.96
C VAL A 93 27.95 7.51 17.59
N ARG A 94 27.00 7.85 16.70
CA ARG A 94 26.76 9.23 16.27
C ARG A 94 26.27 10.06 17.47
N GLY A 95 26.92 11.20 17.76
CA GLY A 95 26.61 12.08 18.90
C GLY A 95 25.30 12.86 18.83
N CYS A 96 24.50 12.59 17.80
CA CYS A 96 23.12 13.02 17.71
C CYS A 96 22.15 12.01 18.36
N LYS A 97 22.63 10.81 18.74
CA LYS A 97 21.84 9.80 19.45
C LYS A 97 21.68 10.11 20.94
N ASN A 98 20.47 9.96 21.46
CA ASN A 98 20.18 10.09 22.89
C ASN A 98 20.44 8.79 23.66
N GLU A 99 20.12 7.66 23.05
CA GLU A 99 20.29 6.34 23.65
C GLU A 99 21.64 5.75 23.26
N ARG A 100 22.51 5.60 24.26
CA ARG A 100 23.86 5.05 24.10
C ARG A 100 24.21 4.23 25.33
N ALA A 101 24.88 3.10 25.15
CA ALA A 101 25.18 2.18 26.25
C ALA A 101 26.04 2.85 27.32
N GLY A 102 27.14 3.51 26.93
CA GLY A 102 28.04 4.20 27.87
C GLY A 102 27.39 5.41 28.52
N LEU A 103 26.63 6.22 27.76
CA LEU A 103 25.92 7.36 28.34
C LEU A 103 24.78 6.95 29.29
N ASN A 104 24.07 5.86 28.99
CA ASN A 104 23.01 5.34 29.86
C ASN A 104 23.61 4.76 31.15
N ALA A 105 24.74 4.04 31.06
CA ALA A 105 25.47 3.59 32.24
C ALA A 105 25.95 4.77 33.11
N LEU A 106 26.38 5.87 32.49
CA LEU A 106 26.67 7.11 33.21
C LEU A 106 25.43 7.68 33.89
N ARG A 107 24.27 7.76 33.20
CA ARG A 107 23.00 8.24 33.79
C ARG A 107 22.60 7.41 35.00
N GLU A 108 22.72 6.09 34.93
CA GLU A 108 22.44 5.19 36.06
C GLU A 108 23.40 5.42 37.22
N CYS A 109 24.70 5.61 36.93
CA CYS A 109 25.72 5.92 37.95
C CYS A 109 25.43 7.25 38.66
N LEU A 110 25.08 8.30 37.91
CA LEU A 110 24.71 9.62 38.43
C LEU A 110 23.37 9.59 39.18
N GLY A 111 22.38 8.86 38.66
CA GLY A 111 21.07 8.69 39.30
C GLY A 111 21.15 7.94 40.63
N ALA A 112 22.02 6.93 40.71
CA ALA A 112 22.32 6.22 41.95
C ALA A 112 23.28 7.00 42.89
N LYS A 113 23.70 8.22 42.52
CA LYS A 113 24.65 9.08 43.27
C LYS A 113 25.96 8.37 43.64
N ARG A 114 26.41 7.40 42.83
CA ARG A 114 27.71 6.72 43.03
C ARG A 114 28.90 7.58 42.65
N ALA A 115 28.67 8.64 41.88
CA ALA A 115 29.63 9.68 41.56
C ALA A 115 29.04 11.06 41.87
N GLN A 116 29.89 11.96 42.38
CA GLN A 116 29.58 13.34 42.77
C GLN A 116 30.01 14.33 41.68
N VAL A 117 31.01 13.96 40.87
CA VAL A 117 31.54 14.79 39.76
C VAL A 117 31.53 14.02 38.44
N ALA A 118 30.93 14.56 37.39
CA ALA A 118 30.96 14.00 36.04
C ALA A 118 31.95 14.78 35.15
N PHE A 119 32.92 14.08 34.57
CA PHE A 119 33.92 14.64 33.67
C PHE A 119 33.63 14.30 32.21
N PHE A 120 33.75 15.32 31.36
CA PHE A 120 33.63 15.24 29.92
C PHE A 120 34.84 15.89 29.28
N PHE A 121 35.33 15.34 28.17
CA PHE A 121 36.47 15.97 27.49
C PHE A 121 36.09 17.32 26.85
N ALA A 122 34.95 17.40 26.16
CA ALA A 122 34.47 18.62 25.50
C ALA A 122 32.95 18.59 25.29
N THR A 123 32.34 19.75 25.06
CA THR A 123 30.90 19.93 24.83
C THR A 123 30.37 19.10 23.66
N ASN A 124 31.03 19.11 22.50
CA ASN A 124 30.68 18.28 21.34
C ASN A 124 30.79 16.76 21.57
N ARG A 125 31.44 16.30 22.65
CA ARG A 125 31.56 14.88 22.97
C ARG A 125 30.35 14.35 23.72
N LEU A 126 29.63 15.22 24.45
CA LEU A 126 28.39 14.87 25.12
C LEU A 126 27.22 14.79 24.13
N PHE A 127 26.79 15.91 23.53
CA PHE A 127 25.81 15.93 22.43
C PHE A 127 26.25 16.90 21.32
N ARG A 128 25.84 16.61 20.08
CA ARG A 128 26.04 17.53 18.94
C ARG A 128 25.00 18.66 18.85
N LYS A 129 23.95 18.61 19.66
CA LYS A 129 22.84 19.59 19.65
C LYS A 129 22.82 20.35 20.96
N THR A 130 22.87 21.67 20.87
CA THR A 130 23.00 22.58 22.01
C THR A 130 21.94 22.35 23.08
N TYR A 131 20.67 22.27 22.69
CA TYR A 131 19.58 22.07 23.64
C TYR A 131 19.68 20.75 24.43
N ARG A 132 20.24 19.67 23.83
CA ARG A 132 20.40 18.38 24.52
C ARG A 132 21.56 18.40 25.52
N SER A 133 22.64 19.11 25.19
CA SER A 133 23.76 19.29 26.14
C SER A 133 23.30 20.10 27.36
N LEU A 134 22.52 21.17 27.13
CA LEU A 134 21.94 21.97 28.22
C LEU A 134 20.97 21.15 29.06
N GLN A 135 19.99 20.50 28.42
CA GLN A 135 19.01 19.65 29.10
C GLN A 135 19.67 18.57 29.96
N PHE A 136 20.69 17.88 29.44
CA PHE A 136 21.39 16.85 30.20
C PHE A 136 22.14 17.42 31.41
N VAL A 137 22.83 18.56 31.26
CA VAL A 137 23.58 19.15 32.37
C VAL A 137 22.62 19.70 33.43
N GLU A 138 21.49 20.26 33.05
CA GLU A 138 20.47 20.73 33.99
C GLU A 138 19.81 19.54 34.73
N GLU A 139 19.16 18.63 34.01
CA GLU A 139 18.33 17.57 34.60
C GLU A 139 19.14 16.45 35.28
N GLU A 140 20.29 16.05 34.72
CA GLU A 140 21.05 14.88 35.19
C GLU A 140 22.21 15.24 36.12
N ILE A 141 22.65 16.50 36.15
CA ILE A 141 23.79 16.95 36.96
C ILE A 141 23.34 17.99 37.98
N VAL A 142 22.90 19.17 37.52
CA VAL A 142 22.62 20.32 38.39
C VAL A 142 21.42 20.07 39.30
N ASP A 143 20.28 19.62 38.76
CA ASP A 143 19.07 19.32 39.53
C ASP A 143 19.30 18.19 40.56
N ARG A 144 20.32 17.35 40.33
CA ARG A 144 20.72 16.27 41.23
C ARG A 144 21.76 16.70 42.28
N GLY A 145 22.21 17.95 42.24
CA GLY A 145 23.24 18.49 43.12
C GLY A 145 24.64 17.95 42.85
N LEU A 146 24.92 17.53 41.61
CA LEU A 146 26.22 16.99 41.17
C LEU A 146 27.03 18.07 40.43
N ARG A 147 28.34 17.86 40.28
CA ARG A 147 29.24 18.76 39.54
C ARG A 147 29.57 18.20 38.16
N GLY A 148 29.46 19.00 37.11
CA GLY A 148 29.87 18.66 35.75
C GLY A 148 31.09 19.46 35.31
N VAL A 149 32.11 18.79 34.77
CA VAL A 149 33.36 19.42 34.32
C VAL A 149 33.63 19.05 32.87
N PHE A 150 33.81 20.05 32.00
CA PHE A 150 34.23 19.91 30.61
C PHE A 150 35.66 20.41 30.43
N VAL A 151 36.61 19.49 30.30
CA VAL A 151 38.06 19.78 30.38
C VAL A 151 38.53 20.76 29.31
N LYS A 152 38.25 20.49 28.02
CA LYS A 152 38.71 21.32 26.90
C LYS A 152 37.91 22.60 26.73
N SER A 153 36.62 22.55 27.05
CA SER A 153 35.70 23.69 26.92
C SER A 153 35.79 24.65 28.12
N GLY A 154 36.50 24.28 29.19
CA GLY A 154 36.67 25.08 30.41
C GLY A 154 35.37 25.30 31.19
N VAL A 155 34.34 24.48 30.96
CA VAL A 155 33.04 24.64 31.62
C VAL A 155 33.03 23.83 32.91
N ASP A 156 32.68 24.46 34.03
CA ASP A 156 32.54 23.81 35.33
C ASP A 156 31.24 24.28 35.98
N THR A 157 30.32 23.36 36.29
CA THR A 157 29.02 23.71 36.88
C THR A 157 29.12 24.20 38.32
N ALA A 158 30.29 24.09 38.96
CA ALA A 158 30.53 24.75 40.24
C ALA A 158 30.50 26.28 40.13
N ASP A 159 30.73 26.85 38.93
CA ASP A 159 30.56 28.29 38.68
C ASP A 159 29.10 28.58 38.28
N GLU A 160 28.22 28.66 39.28
CA GLU A 160 26.77 28.86 39.14
C GLU A 160 26.37 30.04 38.24
N ARG A 161 27.22 31.06 38.14
CA ARG A 161 26.94 32.28 37.38
C ARG A 161 27.33 32.18 35.90
N ARG A 162 28.39 31.45 35.56
CA ARG A 162 28.97 31.47 34.20
C ARG A 162 28.79 30.18 33.42
N TRP A 163 28.55 29.05 34.09
CA TRP A 163 28.55 27.74 33.43
C TRP A 163 27.51 27.64 32.30
N ARG A 164 26.29 28.20 32.48
CA ARG A 164 25.24 28.19 31.45
C ARG A 164 25.67 28.94 30.19
N SER A 165 26.23 30.13 30.34
CA SER A 165 26.69 30.97 29.22
C SER A 165 27.86 30.32 28.49
N LEU A 166 28.84 29.79 29.22
CA LEU A 166 29.99 29.09 28.64
C LEU A 166 29.59 27.81 27.92
N LEU A 167 28.67 27.01 28.50
CA LEU A 167 28.15 25.80 27.87
C LEU A 167 27.39 26.13 26.59
N THR A 168 26.54 27.15 26.62
CA THR A 168 25.74 27.60 25.47
C THR A 168 26.62 28.11 24.35
N MET A 169 27.59 28.98 24.63
CA MET A 169 28.51 29.53 23.62
C MET A 169 29.36 28.43 22.98
N ASN A 170 29.96 27.54 23.78
CA ASN A 170 30.78 26.44 23.25
C ASN A 170 29.95 25.47 22.38
N ALA A 171 28.74 25.13 22.83
CA ALA A 171 27.85 24.25 22.07
C ALA A 171 27.34 24.91 20.77
N MET A 172 27.08 26.22 20.78
CA MET A 172 26.72 26.99 19.59
C MET A 172 27.88 27.03 18.58
N MET A 173 29.10 27.30 19.03
CA MET A 173 30.29 27.31 18.16
C MET A 173 30.55 25.92 17.56
N ASP A 174 30.39 24.85 18.35
CA ASP A 174 30.47 23.47 17.88
C ASP A 174 29.44 23.18 16.76
N GLU A 175 28.22 23.70 16.88
CA GLU A 175 27.16 23.53 15.87
C GLU A 175 27.46 24.33 14.59
N LEU A 176 27.98 25.55 14.71
CA LEU A 176 28.38 26.41 13.58
C LEU A 176 29.54 25.82 12.77
N VAL A 177 30.56 25.26 13.42
CA VAL A 177 31.69 24.61 12.75
C VAL A 177 31.24 23.39 11.95
N VAL A 178 30.27 22.63 12.46
CA VAL A 178 29.68 21.48 11.74
C VAL A 178 28.83 21.94 10.56
N GLY A 179 28.08 23.03 10.71
CA GLY A 179 27.28 23.65 9.64
C GLY A 179 28.14 24.11 8.46
N SER A 180 29.15 24.94 8.73
CA SER A 180 30.10 25.47 7.73
C SER A 180 30.91 24.37 7.04
N SER A 181 31.35 23.35 7.78
CA SER A 181 32.01 22.17 7.18
C SER A 181 31.12 21.46 6.16
N GLY A 182 29.80 21.42 6.38
CA GLY A 182 28.84 20.85 5.45
C GLY A 182 28.79 21.60 4.12
N GLU A 183 28.84 22.93 4.16
CA GLU A 183 28.83 23.79 2.98
C GLU A 183 30.14 23.68 2.18
N HIS A 184 31.29 23.69 2.85
CA HIS A 184 32.57 23.49 2.18
C HIS A 184 32.68 22.11 1.53
N ILE A 185 32.14 21.06 2.15
CA ILE A 185 32.08 19.72 1.54
C ILE A 185 31.16 19.71 0.32
N ARG A 186 30.02 20.44 0.36
CA ARG A 186 29.12 20.57 -0.80
C ARG A 186 29.81 21.27 -1.96
N ALA A 187 30.39 22.45 -1.71
CA ALA A 187 31.15 23.21 -2.71
C ALA A 187 32.31 22.38 -3.30
N ALA A 188 33.02 21.62 -2.45
CA ALA A 188 34.06 20.71 -2.92
C ALA A 188 33.51 19.57 -3.80
N HIS A 189 32.33 19.04 -3.50
CA HIS A 189 31.68 18.01 -4.34
C HIS A 189 31.14 18.59 -5.65
N GLU A 190 30.58 19.79 -5.63
CA GLU A 190 30.12 20.50 -6.83
C GLU A 190 31.26 20.72 -7.82
N GLY A 191 32.40 21.23 -7.36
CA GLY A 191 33.59 21.40 -8.20
C GLY A 191 34.19 20.09 -8.72
N LEU A 192 33.91 18.94 -8.07
CA LEU A 192 34.33 17.63 -8.57
C LEU A 192 33.41 17.11 -9.67
N ILE A 193 32.11 17.38 -9.56
CA ILE A 193 31.11 16.97 -10.56
C ILE A 193 31.28 17.78 -11.84
N GLU A 194 31.56 19.08 -11.70
CA GLU A 194 31.89 19.96 -12.83
C GLU A 194 33.12 19.46 -13.60
N LYS A 195 34.10 18.91 -12.88
CA LYS A 195 35.28 18.26 -13.47
C LYS A 195 35.03 16.81 -13.93
N GLY A 196 33.79 16.31 -13.86
CA GLY A 196 33.41 14.97 -14.29
C GLY A 196 33.85 13.81 -13.38
N PHE A 197 34.33 14.10 -12.16
CA PHE A 197 34.80 13.07 -11.23
C PHE A 197 33.66 12.37 -10.48
N VAL A 198 33.85 11.07 -10.22
CA VAL A 198 32.89 10.24 -9.50
C VAL A 198 32.86 10.59 -8.00
N CYS A 199 31.70 11.10 -7.53
CA CYS A 199 31.48 11.47 -6.13
C CYS A 199 30.59 10.47 -5.35
N GLY A 200 30.33 9.29 -5.92
CA GLY A 200 29.36 8.35 -5.37
C GLY A 200 29.44 6.96 -6.02
N PRO A 201 28.43 6.10 -5.78
CA PRO A 201 28.39 4.79 -6.41
C PRO A 201 28.16 4.91 -7.92
N ILE A 202 28.94 4.13 -8.68
CA ILE A 202 28.84 4.03 -10.13
C ILE A 202 27.57 3.27 -10.50
N ALA A 203 26.81 3.81 -11.46
CA ALA A 203 25.61 3.17 -11.97
C ALA A 203 25.98 2.01 -12.92
N TYR A 204 25.13 0.99 -12.99
CA TYR A 204 25.31 -0.12 -13.92
C TYR A 204 25.33 0.39 -15.37
N GLY A 205 26.22 -0.11 -16.23
CA GLY A 205 26.45 0.43 -17.57
C GLY A 205 27.62 1.42 -17.68
N TYR A 206 28.25 1.76 -16.56
CA TYR A 206 29.40 2.67 -16.50
C TYR A 206 30.52 2.08 -15.65
N ALA A 207 31.75 2.52 -15.93
CA ALA A 207 32.96 2.20 -15.19
C ALA A 207 33.67 3.50 -14.74
N GLY A 208 34.58 3.36 -13.79
CA GLY A 208 35.40 4.47 -13.30
C GLY A 208 36.81 4.35 -13.84
N GLU A 209 37.22 5.28 -14.69
CA GLU A 209 38.57 5.34 -15.25
C GLU A 209 39.47 6.22 -14.39
N PRO A 210 40.60 5.72 -13.83
CA PRO A 210 41.51 6.50 -13.02
C PRO A 210 42.19 7.62 -13.82
N VAL A 211 42.22 8.83 -13.26
CA VAL A 211 42.94 9.98 -13.82
C VAL A 211 44.29 10.10 -13.12
N PRO A 212 45.43 9.81 -13.80
CA PRO A 212 46.75 9.70 -13.16
C PRO A 212 47.21 10.96 -12.41
N ARG A 213 46.77 12.15 -12.84
CA ARG A 213 47.21 13.45 -12.29
C ARG A 213 46.29 14.03 -11.22
N ALA A 214 45.23 13.32 -10.84
CA ALA A 214 44.25 13.81 -9.88
C ALA A 214 44.13 12.84 -8.71
N VAL A 215 44.68 13.18 -7.54
CA VAL A 215 44.62 12.34 -6.34
C VAL A 215 43.54 12.83 -5.36
N THR A 216 42.97 11.90 -4.61
CA THR A 216 42.10 12.17 -3.46
C THR A 216 42.95 12.54 -2.25
N ARG A 217 42.32 13.07 -1.19
CA ARG A 217 42.98 13.31 0.12
C ARG A 217 43.61 12.05 0.76
N ARG A 218 43.32 10.86 0.22
CA ARG A 218 43.87 9.57 0.69
C ARG A 218 44.95 9.02 -0.25
N GLY A 219 45.46 9.82 -1.19
CA GLY A 219 46.47 9.40 -2.16
C GLY A 219 45.95 8.49 -3.28
N LEU A 220 44.67 8.09 -3.26
CA LEU A 220 44.08 7.28 -4.34
C LEU A 220 43.77 8.14 -5.57
N PRO A 221 43.95 7.62 -6.80
CA PRO A 221 43.58 8.34 -8.02
C PRO A 221 42.07 8.59 -8.05
N ARG A 222 41.67 9.78 -8.50
CA ARG A 222 40.29 10.12 -8.79
C ARG A 222 39.87 9.44 -10.08
N THR A 223 38.60 9.05 -10.16
CA THR A 223 38.06 8.40 -11.34
C THR A 223 37.05 9.30 -12.04
N VAL A 224 37.05 9.26 -13.37
CA VAL A 224 36.00 9.83 -14.22
C VAL A 224 35.03 8.73 -14.62
N LEU A 225 33.77 9.11 -14.85
CA LEU A 225 32.74 8.17 -15.27
C LEU A 225 32.83 7.96 -16.77
N VAL A 226 32.92 6.71 -17.22
CA VAL A 226 32.94 6.34 -18.65
C VAL A 226 31.94 5.20 -18.92
N PRO A 227 31.31 5.14 -20.11
CA PRO A 227 30.52 3.97 -20.53
C PRO A 227 31.34 2.68 -20.45
N ASP A 228 30.80 1.65 -19.80
CA ASP A 228 31.45 0.35 -19.74
C ASP A 228 31.11 -0.48 -20.99
N PRO A 229 32.09 -0.99 -21.77
CA PRO A 229 31.82 -1.63 -23.05
C PRO A 229 30.85 -2.80 -22.97
N VAL A 230 30.86 -3.59 -21.88
CA VAL A 230 30.01 -4.77 -21.73
C VAL A 230 28.65 -4.39 -21.14
N THR A 231 28.62 -3.77 -19.97
CA THR A 231 27.36 -3.50 -19.26
C THR A 231 26.55 -2.37 -19.90
N ALA A 232 27.16 -1.45 -20.67
CA ALA A 232 26.41 -0.45 -21.44
C ALA A 232 25.54 -1.10 -22.52
N GLY A 233 26.04 -2.14 -23.18
CA GLY A 233 25.27 -2.92 -24.17
C GLY A 233 24.05 -3.59 -23.55
N VAL A 234 24.17 -4.10 -22.32
CA VAL A 234 23.04 -4.67 -21.56
C VAL A 234 21.98 -3.61 -21.27
N VAL A 235 22.37 -2.40 -20.86
CA VAL A 235 21.42 -1.30 -20.62
C VAL A 235 20.65 -0.96 -21.89
N ARG A 236 21.33 -0.84 -23.04
CA ARG A 236 20.69 -0.58 -24.33
C ARG A 236 19.70 -1.68 -24.70
N ARG A 237 20.07 -2.95 -24.55
CA ARG A 237 19.18 -4.11 -24.76
C ARG A 237 17.93 -4.02 -23.86
N VAL A 238 18.09 -3.69 -22.58
CA VAL A 238 16.97 -3.57 -21.64
C VAL A 238 15.99 -2.48 -22.05
N PHE A 239 16.47 -1.32 -22.52
CA PHE A 239 15.60 -0.27 -23.04
C PHE A 239 14.91 -0.70 -24.34
N GLY A 240 15.63 -1.34 -25.26
CA GLY A 240 15.05 -1.87 -26.49
C GLY A 240 13.94 -2.89 -26.25
N TRP A 241 14.19 -3.88 -25.39
CA TRP A 241 13.20 -4.87 -24.97
C TRP A 241 11.96 -4.26 -24.32
N PHE A 242 12.13 -3.18 -23.55
CA PHE A 242 11.03 -2.55 -22.84
C PHE A 242 10.19 -1.62 -23.73
N VAL A 243 10.85 -0.82 -24.57
CA VAL A 243 10.22 0.22 -25.39
C VAL A 243 9.74 -0.34 -26.72
N HIS A 244 10.62 -1.00 -27.47
CA HIS A 244 10.36 -1.47 -28.82
C HIS A 244 9.64 -2.83 -28.80
N ASP A 245 10.14 -3.80 -28.02
CA ASP A 245 9.54 -5.15 -27.96
C ASP A 245 8.37 -5.25 -26.96
N ARG A 246 8.09 -4.16 -26.22
CA ARG A 246 6.98 -4.05 -25.25
C ARG A 246 6.95 -5.17 -24.19
N LEU A 247 8.13 -5.70 -23.83
CA LEU A 247 8.23 -6.78 -22.84
C LEU A 247 7.99 -6.27 -21.41
N THR A 248 7.43 -7.14 -20.58
CA THR A 248 7.22 -6.80 -19.16
C THR A 248 8.55 -6.81 -18.40
N VAL A 249 8.64 -6.02 -17.32
CA VAL A 249 9.85 -6.00 -16.46
C VAL A 249 10.19 -7.40 -15.94
N MET A 250 9.20 -8.26 -15.68
CA MET A 250 9.45 -9.63 -15.22
C MET A 250 10.01 -10.53 -16.32
N GLU A 251 9.54 -10.36 -17.56
CA GLU A 251 10.08 -11.08 -18.71
C GLU A 251 11.52 -10.64 -19.01
N ILE A 252 11.82 -9.35 -18.90
CA ILE A 252 13.18 -8.82 -18.99
C ILE A 252 14.06 -9.43 -17.88
N VAL A 253 13.59 -9.48 -16.64
CA VAL A 253 14.34 -10.12 -15.53
C VAL A 253 14.62 -11.59 -15.82
N ARG A 254 13.65 -12.32 -16.38
CA ARG A 254 13.82 -13.73 -16.75
C ARG A 254 14.92 -13.87 -17.80
N ARG A 255 14.82 -13.14 -18.92
CA ARG A 255 15.84 -13.14 -19.97
C ARG A 255 17.24 -12.76 -19.48
N LEU A 256 17.34 -11.77 -18.58
CA LEU A 256 18.61 -11.35 -18.00
C LEU A 256 19.23 -12.37 -17.04
N ASN A 257 18.42 -13.26 -16.46
CA ASN A 257 18.91 -14.32 -15.57
C ASN A 257 19.13 -15.66 -16.31
N ASP A 258 18.46 -15.86 -17.44
CA ASP A 258 18.65 -17.04 -18.31
C ASP A 258 19.97 -16.94 -19.10
N ASP A 259 20.44 -15.72 -19.40
CA ASP A 259 21.71 -15.44 -20.08
C ASP A 259 22.86 -15.36 -19.06
N THR A 260 23.71 -16.40 -19.02
CA THR A 260 24.84 -16.50 -18.09
C THR A 260 25.99 -15.54 -18.39
N ASP A 261 26.02 -14.95 -19.58
CA ASP A 261 27.12 -14.08 -20.02
C ASP A 261 26.90 -12.62 -19.58
N ILE A 262 25.72 -12.30 -19.03
CA ILE A 262 25.39 -10.94 -18.57
C ILE A 262 25.96 -10.69 -17.18
N PRO A 263 26.87 -9.70 -17.02
CA PRO A 263 27.45 -9.39 -15.72
C PRO A 263 26.39 -8.92 -14.73
N LEU A 264 26.42 -9.48 -13.52
CA LEU A 264 25.52 -9.06 -12.45
C LEU A 264 25.82 -7.63 -11.98
N PRO A 265 24.81 -6.88 -11.52
CA PRO A 265 25.03 -5.58 -10.90
C PRO A 265 25.98 -5.68 -9.69
N PRO A 266 27.00 -4.79 -9.54
CA PRO A 266 28.07 -4.90 -8.53
C PRO A 266 27.64 -4.94 -7.06
N ARG A 267 26.36 -4.69 -6.77
CA ARG A 267 25.77 -4.71 -5.42
C ARG A 267 24.52 -5.58 -5.33
N SER A 268 24.36 -6.54 -6.24
CA SER A 268 23.27 -7.50 -6.16
C SER A 268 23.51 -8.41 -4.95
N LYS A 269 22.65 -8.29 -3.93
CA LYS A 269 22.72 -9.14 -2.73
C LYS A 269 22.18 -10.55 -2.96
N THR A 270 21.40 -10.72 -4.04
CA THR A 270 20.66 -11.94 -4.36
C THR A 270 21.35 -12.79 -5.41
N GLY A 271 22.49 -12.35 -5.97
CA GLY A 271 23.18 -13.07 -7.04
C GLY A 271 22.40 -13.16 -8.36
N ALA A 272 21.35 -12.35 -8.53
CA ALA A 272 20.47 -12.38 -9.68
C ALA A 272 19.93 -10.98 -10.00
N TRP A 273 19.46 -10.77 -11.23
CA TRP A 273 18.64 -9.62 -11.59
C TRP A 273 17.28 -9.71 -10.90
N THR A 274 16.88 -8.59 -10.30
CA THR A 274 15.58 -8.46 -9.65
C THR A 274 14.76 -7.39 -10.34
N ARG A 275 13.43 -7.49 -10.21
CA ARG A 275 12.48 -6.50 -10.71
C ARG A 275 12.84 -5.08 -10.27
N GLU A 276 13.26 -4.91 -9.01
CA GLU A 276 13.63 -3.60 -8.46
C GLU A 276 14.87 -3.01 -9.12
N VAL A 277 15.85 -3.84 -9.47
CA VAL A 277 17.06 -3.40 -10.15
C VAL A 277 16.75 -2.98 -11.58
N VAL A 278 16.03 -3.81 -12.35
CA VAL A 278 15.63 -3.46 -13.73
C VAL A 278 14.76 -2.19 -13.74
N ALA A 279 13.80 -2.09 -12.81
CA ALA A 279 12.98 -0.89 -12.69
C ALA A 279 13.76 0.35 -12.21
N ARG A 280 14.93 0.19 -11.59
CA ARG A 280 15.84 1.30 -11.27
C ARG A 280 16.65 1.70 -12.50
N VAL A 281 17.08 0.73 -13.31
CA VAL A 281 17.76 0.98 -14.59
C VAL A 281 16.87 1.82 -15.50
N LEU A 282 15.64 1.37 -15.74
CA LEU A 282 14.71 2.07 -16.63
C LEU A 282 14.32 3.49 -16.16
N ARG A 283 14.47 3.82 -14.87
CA ARG A 283 14.13 5.16 -14.31
C ARG A 283 15.33 6.10 -14.18
N ASN A 284 16.54 5.61 -14.35
CA ASN A 284 17.72 6.42 -14.08
C ASN A 284 17.95 7.41 -15.24
N PRO A 285 17.89 8.74 -15.00
CA PRO A 285 18.09 9.74 -16.06
C PRO A 285 19.55 9.83 -16.52
N LEU A 286 20.50 9.21 -15.82
CA LEU A 286 21.90 9.17 -16.26
C LEU A 286 22.05 8.54 -17.65
N TYR A 287 21.21 7.55 -18.00
CA TYR A 287 21.31 6.84 -19.28
C TYR A 287 21.00 7.70 -20.51
N ARG A 288 20.29 8.81 -20.34
CA ARG A 288 20.09 9.83 -21.38
C ARG A 288 21.13 10.96 -21.32
N GLY A 289 22.19 10.80 -20.53
CA GLY A 289 23.22 11.81 -20.30
C GLY A 289 22.88 12.83 -19.22
N TRP A 290 21.74 12.70 -18.51
CA TRP A 290 21.34 13.67 -17.49
C TRP A 290 21.87 13.30 -16.11
N LEU A 291 23.00 13.88 -15.72
CA LEU A 291 23.65 13.64 -14.44
C LEU A 291 22.98 14.46 -13.33
N ARG A 292 22.58 13.80 -12.24
CA ARG A 292 21.96 14.44 -11.08
C ARG A 292 22.70 14.07 -9.79
N TYR A 293 23.13 15.08 -9.04
CA TYR A 293 23.83 14.89 -7.78
C TYR A 293 23.06 15.48 -6.59
N GLY A 294 23.16 14.83 -5.43
CA GLY A 294 22.55 15.36 -4.20
C GLY A 294 21.03 15.27 -4.15
N VAL A 295 20.40 14.42 -4.98
CA VAL A 295 18.92 14.24 -5.06
C VAL A 295 18.27 13.92 -3.70
N THR A 296 19.03 13.32 -2.78
CA THR A 296 18.56 13.01 -1.42
C THR A 296 19.48 13.60 -0.37
N GLU A 297 18.89 14.13 0.69
CA GLU A 297 19.56 14.58 1.90
C GLU A 297 19.28 13.63 3.06
N SER A 298 20.27 13.42 3.92
CA SER A 298 20.06 12.70 5.18
C SER A 298 19.68 13.68 6.27
N VAL A 299 18.42 13.67 6.67
CA VAL A 299 17.87 14.53 7.73
C VAL A 299 17.82 13.75 9.04
N TRP A 300 18.38 14.30 10.10
CA TRP A 300 18.26 13.71 11.43
C TRP A 300 16.86 13.98 12.00
N VAL A 301 16.15 12.92 12.39
CA VAL A 301 14.86 13.05 13.05
C VAL A 301 15.11 12.97 14.56
N SER A 302 15.12 14.12 15.23
CA SER A 302 15.44 14.24 16.66
C SER A 302 14.53 13.39 17.55
N SER A 303 13.23 13.34 17.24
CA SER A 303 12.23 12.60 18.04
C SER A 303 12.34 11.08 17.95
N LYS A 304 12.95 10.53 16.89
CA LYS A 304 13.04 9.08 16.66
C LYS A 304 14.48 8.56 16.63
N ASP A 305 15.44 9.44 16.89
CA ASP A 305 16.86 9.13 17.04
C ASP A 305 17.50 8.36 15.85
N TYR A 306 17.00 8.60 14.64
CA TYR A 306 17.55 8.05 13.40
C TYR A 306 17.67 9.07 12.27
N ALA A 307 18.60 8.81 11.35
CA ALA A 307 18.75 9.59 10.12
C ALA A 307 17.81 9.03 9.04
N ARG A 308 16.92 9.86 8.51
CA ARG A 308 16.05 9.52 7.38
C ARG A 308 16.59 10.16 6.11
N LYS A 309 16.60 9.43 5.00
CA LYS A 309 16.80 10.03 3.67
C LYS A 309 15.52 10.74 3.25
N LYS A 310 15.60 12.05 3.05
CA LYS A 310 14.56 12.89 2.47
C LYS A 310 14.98 13.24 1.04
N ARG A 311 14.06 13.20 0.09
CA ARG A 311 14.31 13.72 -1.26
C ARG A 311 14.35 15.25 -1.19
N ARG A 312 15.35 15.86 -1.83
CA ARG A 312 15.39 17.32 -1.95
C ARG A 312 14.34 17.79 -2.98
N PRO A 313 13.80 19.03 -2.85
CA PRO A 313 12.96 19.62 -3.90
C PRO A 313 13.77 19.71 -5.21
N GLU A 314 14.99 20.24 -5.09
CA GLU A 314 15.96 20.34 -6.17
C GLU A 314 17.25 19.62 -5.76
N PRO A 315 17.87 18.86 -6.67
CA PRO A 315 19.21 18.32 -6.45
C PRO A 315 20.24 19.43 -6.41
N LEU A 316 21.39 19.12 -5.80
CA LEU A 316 22.49 20.08 -5.64
C LEU A 316 23.12 20.47 -6.98
N LYS A 317 23.17 19.54 -7.93
CA LYS A 317 23.68 19.80 -9.28
C LYS A 317 22.97 18.92 -10.29
N GLU A 318 22.62 19.51 -11.43
CA GLU A 318 22.21 18.80 -12.63
C GLU A 318 23.03 19.32 -13.81
N GLN A 319 23.41 18.43 -14.72
CA GLN A 319 24.07 18.81 -15.97
C GLN A 319 23.80 17.74 -17.04
N GLN A 320 23.62 18.18 -18.29
CA GLN A 320 23.61 17.30 -19.46
C GLN A 320 25.05 17.00 -19.86
N VAL A 321 25.38 15.72 -19.95
CA VAL A 321 26.73 15.21 -20.23
C VAL A 321 26.63 14.19 -21.34
N GLU A 322 26.93 14.63 -22.56
CA GLU A 322 26.63 13.88 -23.78
C GLU A 322 27.48 12.61 -23.92
N ASN A 323 28.74 12.65 -23.52
CA ASN A 323 29.64 11.50 -23.51
C ASN A 323 29.20 10.37 -22.55
N LEU A 324 28.23 10.63 -21.67
CA LEU A 324 27.63 9.62 -20.80
C LEU A 324 26.31 9.06 -21.36
N ARG A 325 25.79 9.56 -22.49
CA ARG A 325 24.52 9.09 -23.05
C ARG A 325 24.68 7.64 -23.55
N LEU A 326 23.83 6.75 -23.04
CA LEU A 326 23.71 5.36 -23.52
C LEU A 326 22.47 5.13 -24.37
N VAL A 327 21.40 5.88 -24.10
CA VAL A 327 20.07 5.72 -24.69
C VAL A 327 19.55 7.07 -25.19
N PRO A 328 18.89 7.14 -26.36
CA PRO A 328 18.26 8.36 -26.85
C PRO A 328 17.17 8.92 -25.91
N ASP A 329 16.89 10.22 -26.05
CA ASP A 329 15.87 10.89 -25.23
C ASP A 329 14.46 10.34 -25.49
N SER A 330 14.17 10.00 -26.75
CA SER A 330 12.92 9.39 -27.20
C SER A 330 12.63 8.10 -26.43
N ASP A 331 13.60 7.19 -26.41
CA ASP A 331 13.46 5.86 -25.81
C ASP A 331 13.34 5.96 -24.28
N TRP A 332 14.10 6.86 -23.66
CA TRP A 332 14.02 7.06 -22.21
C TRP A 332 12.66 7.64 -21.79
N HIS A 333 12.15 8.64 -22.52
CA HIS A 333 10.84 9.25 -22.25
C HIS A 333 9.71 8.25 -22.51
N ALA A 334 9.78 7.50 -23.62
CA ALA A 334 8.85 6.41 -23.92
C ALA A 334 8.81 5.37 -22.79
N ALA A 335 9.97 4.97 -22.26
CA ALA A 335 10.04 4.08 -21.11
C ALA A 335 9.34 4.68 -19.86
N GLN A 336 9.47 5.99 -19.60
CA GLN A 336 8.77 6.61 -18.46
C GLN A 336 7.25 6.60 -18.64
N VAL A 337 6.75 6.84 -19.86
CA VAL A 337 5.32 6.76 -20.18
C VAL A 337 4.81 5.34 -19.92
N LEU A 338 5.49 4.33 -20.45
CA LEU A 338 5.12 2.92 -20.24
C LEU A 338 5.14 2.51 -18.77
N ILE A 339 6.13 2.97 -17.99
CA ILE A 339 6.18 2.72 -16.54
C ILE A 339 4.98 3.36 -15.82
N ARG A 340 4.59 4.58 -16.19
CA ARG A 340 3.44 5.27 -15.59
C ARG A 340 2.14 4.56 -15.94
N GLU A 341 1.96 4.16 -17.19
CA GLU A 341 0.82 3.36 -17.62
C GLU A 341 0.75 2.04 -16.86
N GLU A 342 1.88 1.33 -16.72
CA GLU A 342 1.93 0.06 -15.98
C GLU A 342 1.64 0.26 -14.50
N ALA A 343 2.16 1.33 -13.88
CA ALA A 343 1.83 1.68 -12.51
C ALA A 343 0.35 2.03 -12.33
N ALA A 344 -0.29 2.64 -13.33
CA ALA A 344 -1.73 2.89 -13.34
C ALA A 344 -2.54 1.59 -13.47
N LYS A 345 -2.01 0.56 -14.14
CA LYS A 345 -2.62 -0.77 -14.31
C LYS A 345 -2.52 -1.67 -13.06
N VAL A 346 -1.49 -1.52 -12.23
CA VAL A 346 -1.31 -2.34 -11.00
C VAL A 346 -2.18 -1.81 -9.86
N VAL A 347 -3.41 -2.32 -9.77
CA VAL A 347 -4.26 -2.10 -8.59
C VAL A 347 -4.73 -3.44 -8.03
N GLY A 348 -4.39 -3.71 -6.77
CA GLY A 348 -4.92 -4.84 -5.98
C GLY A 348 -4.07 -6.11 -5.93
N ARG A 349 -4.21 -6.84 -4.81
CA ARG A 349 -3.62 -8.16 -4.55
C ARG A 349 -4.34 -9.22 -5.42
N LYS A 350 -3.62 -10.23 -5.92
CA LYS A 350 -4.26 -11.42 -6.55
C LYS A 350 -5.23 -12.04 -5.52
N PRO A 351 -6.50 -12.33 -5.86
CA PRO A 351 -7.36 -13.12 -4.98
C PRO A 351 -6.66 -14.45 -4.65
N ARG A 352 -6.84 -14.94 -3.43
CA ARG A 352 -6.14 -16.13 -2.91
C ARG A 352 -6.94 -17.42 -3.11
N ASP A 353 -8.07 -17.33 -3.81
CA ASP A 353 -9.01 -18.44 -4.04
C ASP A 353 -8.65 -19.26 -5.30
N GLU A 354 -9.11 -20.51 -5.32
CA GLU A 354 -8.97 -21.49 -6.41
C GLU A 354 -9.66 -21.04 -7.72
N ASN A 355 -10.64 -20.13 -7.63
CA ASN A 355 -11.29 -19.47 -8.78
C ASN A 355 -10.50 -18.24 -9.29
N ALA A 356 -9.18 -18.34 -9.35
CA ALA A 356 -8.30 -17.28 -9.85
C ALA A 356 -8.48 -16.97 -11.34
N SER A 357 -9.11 -17.88 -12.10
CA SER A 357 -9.38 -17.77 -13.54
C SER A 357 -10.55 -16.82 -13.86
N PHE A 358 -11.56 -16.69 -13.01
CA PHE A 358 -12.84 -16.07 -13.39
C PHE A 358 -13.09 -14.64 -12.86
N LEU A 359 -12.22 -14.11 -12.01
CA LEU A 359 -12.38 -12.75 -11.44
C LEU A 359 -11.27 -11.81 -11.94
N PRO A 360 -11.33 -11.39 -13.21
CA PRO A 360 -10.27 -10.61 -13.82
C PRO A 360 -10.13 -9.25 -13.13
N ARG A 361 -8.90 -8.71 -13.12
CA ARG A 361 -8.53 -7.46 -12.40
C ARG A 361 -9.08 -6.19 -13.06
N VAL A 362 -10.10 -6.36 -13.90
CA VAL A 362 -10.61 -5.39 -14.88
C VAL A 362 -11.17 -4.14 -14.21
N LEU A 363 -11.76 -4.24 -13.01
CA LEU A 363 -12.31 -3.07 -12.31
C LEU A 363 -11.44 -2.58 -11.14
N ASN A 364 -10.26 -3.17 -10.93
CA ASN A 364 -9.43 -2.78 -9.81
C ASN A 364 -8.93 -1.35 -10.00
N GLY A 365 -9.20 -0.50 -9.02
CA GLY A 365 -8.73 0.89 -8.98
C GLY A 365 -9.59 1.92 -9.70
N LEU A 366 -10.69 1.50 -10.33
CA LEU A 366 -11.68 2.40 -10.93
C LEU A 366 -12.61 3.00 -9.87
N PHE A 367 -13.02 2.19 -8.90
CA PHE A 367 -13.96 2.61 -7.86
C PHE A 367 -13.32 3.52 -6.82
N ARG A 368 -13.99 4.63 -6.49
CA ARG A 368 -13.56 5.61 -5.49
C ARG A 368 -14.63 5.88 -4.45
N CYS A 369 -14.17 6.17 -3.24
CA CYS A 369 -14.98 6.75 -2.18
C CYS A 369 -14.87 8.28 -2.27
N PRO A 370 -15.97 9.01 -2.57
CA PRO A 370 -15.92 10.47 -2.75
C PRO A 370 -15.56 11.20 -1.45
N VAL A 371 -16.01 10.70 -0.30
CA VAL A 371 -15.76 11.32 1.02
C VAL A 371 -14.27 11.28 1.41
N HIS A 372 -13.57 10.19 1.10
CA HIS A 372 -12.15 10.04 1.46
C HIS A 372 -11.18 10.32 0.30
N ASP A 373 -11.71 10.61 -0.89
CA ASP A 373 -11.00 10.62 -2.18
C ASP A 373 -9.95 9.50 -2.34
N ARG A 374 -10.37 8.28 -2.03
CA ARG A 374 -9.50 7.09 -2.10
C ARG A 374 -10.13 6.01 -2.96
N ARG A 375 -9.28 5.34 -3.73
CA ARG A 375 -9.65 4.14 -4.49
C ARG A 375 -10.03 3.00 -3.53
N LEU A 376 -11.02 2.20 -3.92
CA LEU A 376 -11.35 0.98 -3.19
C LEU A 376 -10.30 -0.09 -3.48
N TYR A 377 -10.02 -0.90 -2.45
CA TYR A 377 -9.06 -1.98 -2.48
C TYR A 377 -9.79 -3.32 -2.46
N VAL A 378 -9.18 -4.35 -3.06
CA VAL A 378 -9.63 -5.73 -2.89
C VAL A 378 -9.45 -6.14 -1.42
N GLY A 379 -10.53 -6.61 -0.80
CA GLY A 379 -10.58 -7.02 0.61
C GLY A 379 -11.74 -7.98 0.91
N GLY A 380 -12.04 -8.17 2.20
CA GLY A 380 -13.02 -9.15 2.67
C GLY A 380 -12.54 -10.61 2.58
N GLY A 381 -13.38 -11.55 3.03
CA GLY A 381 -13.08 -12.98 2.98
C GLY A 381 -12.77 -13.46 1.55
N GLY A 382 -11.61 -14.09 1.35
CA GLY A 382 -11.14 -14.56 0.03
C GLY A 382 -10.75 -13.47 -0.98
N GLY A 383 -10.85 -12.18 -0.64
CA GLY A 383 -10.64 -11.10 -1.61
C GLY A 383 -11.79 -10.96 -2.63
N LYS A 384 -13.02 -11.32 -2.21
CA LYS A 384 -14.24 -11.27 -3.03
C LYS A 384 -14.90 -9.89 -3.09
N TYR A 385 -14.46 -8.94 -2.27
CA TYR A 385 -15.09 -7.63 -2.12
C TYR A 385 -14.14 -6.47 -2.44
N LEU A 386 -14.71 -5.33 -2.81
CA LEU A 386 -14.04 -4.05 -2.89
C LEU A 386 -14.42 -3.20 -1.68
N VAL A 387 -13.42 -2.69 -0.98
CA VAL A 387 -13.58 -1.98 0.30
C VAL A 387 -12.72 -0.72 0.36
N CYS A 388 -13.24 0.34 0.98
CA CYS A 388 -12.44 1.51 1.31
C CYS A 388 -11.75 1.30 2.67
N LYS A 389 -10.41 1.27 2.68
CA LYS A 389 -9.63 1.09 3.92
C LYS A 389 -9.88 2.19 4.96
N ALA A 390 -10.12 3.42 4.50
CA ALA A 390 -10.43 4.54 5.38
C ALA A 390 -11.81 4.36 6.04
N CYS A 391 -12.85 4.01 5.27
CA CYS A 391 -14.18 3.69 5.83
C CYS A 391 -14.12 2.54 6.85
N LEU A 392 -13.31 1.51 6.62
CA LEU A 392 -13.17 0.39 7.55
C LEU A 392 -12.57 0.79 8.90
N GLY A 393 -11.70 1.81 8.91
CA GLY A 393 -11.11 2.35 10.14
C GLY A 393 -12.07 3.24 10.95
N VAL A 394 -13.24 3.58 10.41
CA VAL A 394 -14.29 4.35 11.08
C VAL A 394 -15.32 3.39 11.70
N SER A 395 -15.96 3.82 12.80
CA SER A 395 -17.02 3.05 13.46
C SER A 395 -18.17 2.75 12.50
N ALA A 396 -18.74 1.54 12.61
CA ALA A 396 -19.77 1.04 11.69
C ALA A 396 -20.91 2.04 11.39
N PRO A 397 -21.51 2.73 12.39
CA PRO A 397 -22.61 3.66 12.13
C PRO A 397 -22.17 4.95 11.43
N ALA A 398 -20.89 5.35 11.50
CA ALA A 398 -20.37 6.56 10.88
C ALA A 398 -19.68 6.31 9.52
N ARG A 399 -19.64 5.06 9.03
CA ARG A 399 -18.98 4.74 7.76
C ARG A 399 -19.69 5.39 6.57
N PRO A 400 -18.98 6.17 5.73
CA PRO A 400 -19.56 6.69 4.49
C PRO A 400 -19.98 5.58 3.52
N LEU A 401 -19.14 4.54 3.39
CA LEU A 401 -19.46 3.31 2.68
C LEU A 401 -19.55 2.18 3.71
N TYR A 402 -20.79 1.78 4.04
CA TYR A 402 -21.07 0.71 5.00
C TYR A 402 -21.03 -0.66 4.30
N SER A 403 -21.71 -0.77 3.16
CA SER A 403 -21.77 -1.97 2.33
C SER A 403 -20.43 -2.22 1.63
N GLN A 404 -20.08 -3.49 1.45
CA GLN A 404 -18.91 -3.91 0.68
C GLN A 404 -19.37 -4.38 -0.71
N LEU A 405 -18.72 -3.91 -1.77
CA LEU A 405 -19.13 -4.23 -3.14
C LEU A 405 -18.58 -5.61 -3.55
N PRO A 406 -19.42 -6.62 -3.87
CA PRO A 406 -18.95 -7.90 -4.39
C PRO A 406 -18.31 -7.70 -5.78
N ARG A 407 -17.13 -8.29 -6.00
CA ARG A 407 -16.37 -8.11 -7.26
C ARG A 407 -17.09 -8.70 -8.48
N ALA A 408 -17.68 -9.88 -8.34
CA ALA A 408 -18.42 -10.53 -9.42
C ALA A 408 -19.61 -9.67 -9.88
N LEU A 409 -20.38 -9.16 -8.91
CA LEU A 409 -21.50 -8.25 -9.15
C LEU A 409 -21.04 -6.96 -9.84
N ALA A 410 -19.95 -6.36 -9.35
CA ALA A 410 -19.38 -5.15 -9.94
C ALA A 410 -18.98 -5.35 -11.41
N VAL A 411 -18.31 -6.46 -11.73
CA VAL A 411 -17.88 -6.79 -13.11
C VAL A 411 -19.08 -6.94 -14.02
N ARG A 412 -20.01 -7.83 -13.65
CA ARG A 412 -21.22 -8.11 -14.45
C ARG A 412 -22.02 -6.84 -14.74
N MET A 413 -22.44 -6.12 -13.68
CA MET A 413 -23.31 -4.94 -13.84
C MET A 413 -22.62 -3.77 -14.55
N THR A 414 -21.31 -3.57 -14.33
CA THR A 414 -20.58 -2.50 -15.03
C THR A 414 -20.45 -2.82 -16.52
N CYS A 415 -20.11 -4.07 -16.87
CA CYS A 415 -20.04 -4.49 -18.27
C CYS A 415 -21.41 -4.43 -18.95
N GLU A 416 -22.48 -4.89 -18.30
CA GLU A 416 -23.86 -4.84 -18.81
C GLU A 416 -24.33 -3.40 -19.04
N ALA A 417 -24.11 -2.51 -18.06
CA ALA A 417 -24.48 -1.11 -18.17
C ALA A 417 -23.71 -0.40 -19.29
N LEU A 418 -22.41 -0.65 -19.42
CA LEU A 418 -21.60 -0.09 -20.51
C LEU A 418 -22.02 -0.64 -21.87
N ALA A 419 -22.26 -1.94 -21.98
CA ALA A 419 -22.71 -2.55 -23.23
C ALA A 419 -24.11 -2.03 -23.65
N ALA A 420 -25.01 -1.83 -22.69
CA ALA A 420 -26.31 -1.22 -22.93
C ALA A 420 -26.18 0.24 -23.36
N ALA A 421 -25.28 1.01 -22.73
CA ALA A 421 -25.03 2.41 -23.11
C ALA A 421 -24.45 2.52 -24.52
N VAL A 422 -23.49 1.66 -24.89
CA VAL A 422 -22.93 1.58 -26.24
C VAL A 422 -24.01 1.23 -27.29
N ARG A 423 -24.93 0.32 -26.97
CA ARG A 423 -26.00 -0.10 -27.90
C ARG A 423 -27.14 0.92 -28.05
N ARG A 424 -27.42 1.71 -27.02
CA ARG A 424 -28.57 2.64 -27.02
C ARG A 424 -28.31 3.91 -27.82
N ASP A 425 -27.04 4.23 -28.07
CA ASP A 425 -26.63 5.51 -28.61
C ASP A 425 -26.56 5.49 -30.15
N GLY A 426 -27.69 5.79 -30.80
CA GLY A 426 -27.80 5.77 -32.26
C GLY A 426 -26.98 6.85 -32.98
N GLU A 427 -26.65 7.94 -32.29
CA GLU A 427 -25.88 9.09 -32.83
C GLU A 427 -24.38 9.00 -32.52
N LEU A 428 -23.94 7.92 -31.86
CA LEU A 428 -22.55 7.76 -31.46
C LEU A 428 -21.57 7.84 -32.65
N VAL A 429 -21.93 7.23 -33.78
CA VAL A 429 -21.10 7.20 -34.99
C VAL A 429 -20.86 8.62 -35.50
N GLU A 430 -21.92 9.43 -35.57
CA GLU A 430 -21.86 10.81 -36.04
C GLU A 430 -21.00 11.68 -35.12
N ARG A 431 -21.19 11.59 -33.80
CA ARG A 431 -20.38 12.36 -32.84
C ARG A 431 -18.89 11.99 -32.87
N VAL A 432 -18.55 10.72 -33.11
CA VAL A 432 -17.15 10.30 -33.28
C VAL A 432 -16.54 10.94 -34.51
N ILE A 433 -17.24 10.92 -35.64
CA ILE A 433 -16.75 11.48 -36.91
C ILE A 433 -16.59 13.00 -36.80
N VAL A 434 -17.58 13.69 -36.25
CA VAL A 434 -17.53 15.15 -36.02
C VAL A 434 -16.37 15.48 -35.08
N GLY A 435 -16.20 14.76 -33.97
CA GLY A 435 -15.09 14.97 -33.04
C GLY A 435 -13.72 14.74 -33.68
N CYS A 436 -13.58 13.71 -34.52
CA CYS A 436 -12.35 13.47 -35.29
C CYS A 436 -12.05 14.60 -36.28
N ARG A 437 -13.07 15.15 -36.96
CA ARG A 437 -12.91 16.29 -37.87
C ARG A 437 -12.46 17.54 -37.15
N VAL A 438 -13.14 17.92 -36.07
CA VAL A 438 -12.79 19.09 -35.25
C VAL A 438 -11.36 18.97 -34.72
N ALA A 439 -10.96 17.78 -34.27
CA ALA A 439 -9.59 17.56 -33.82
C ALA A 439 -8.58 17.63 -34.97
N ALA A 440 -8.90 17.06 -36.15
CA ALA A 440 -8.05 17.19 -37.33
C ALA A 440 -7.87 18.66 -37.75
N GLU A 441 -8.94 19.45 -37.73
CA GLU A 441 -8.92 20.90 -37.97
C GLU A 441 -8.06 21.62 -36.91
N SER A 442 -8.20 21.27 -35.63
CA SER A 442 -7.38 21.84 -34.54
C SER A 442 -5.89 21.48 -34.65
N PHE A 443 -5.55 20.31 -35.19
CA PHE A 443 -4.16 19.92 -35.50
C PHE A 443 -3.61 20.63 -36.74
N GLN A 444 -4.47 21.12 -37.64
CA GLN A 444 -4.08 21.95 -38.77
C GLN A 444 -3.89 23.42 -38.35
N GLU A 445 -4.56 23.87 -37.28
CA GLU A 445 -4.32 25.15 -36.60
C GLU A 445 -3.15 25.09 -35.58
N ILE A 446 -2.02 24.47 -35.94
CA ILE A 446 -0.77 24.67 -35.17
C ILE A 446 -0.32 26.12 -35.39
N ASP A 447 -0.20 26.84 -34.28
CA ASP A 447 0.24 28.24 -34.16
C ASP A 447 1.32 28.60 -35.21
N PRO A 448 1.09 29.56 -36.13
CA PRO A 448 2.07 29.94 -37.15
C PRO A 448 3.36 30.55 -36.58
N HIS A 449 3.36 30.92 -35.30
CA HIS A 449 4.47 31.63 -34.64
C HIS A 449 5.84 30.91 -34.69
N PRO A 450 5.96 29.59 -34.44
CA PRO A 450 7.25 28.89 -34.47
C PRO A 450 7.79 28.72 -35.91
N ALA A 451 6.93 28.62 -36.91
CA ALA A 451 7.35 28.48 -38.31
C ALA A 451 7.95 29.79 -38.84
N ASP A 452 7.37 30.94 -38.45
CA ASP A 452 7.86 32.25 -38.84
C ASP A 452 9.17 32.64 -38.14
N GLU A 453 9.38 32.23 -36.89
CA GLU A 453 10.67 32.38 -36.21
C GLU A 453 11.79 31.57 -36.91
N LEU A 454 11.50 30.33 -37.32
CA LEU A 454 12.44 29.48 -38.06
C LEU A 454 12.78 30.08 -39.43
N ARG A 455 11.78 30.61 -40.16
CA ARG A 455 11.99 31.34 -41.43
C ARG A 455 12.87 32.58 -41.23
N THR A 456 12.56 33.41 -40.23
CA THR A 456 13.34 34.61 -39.91
C THR A 456 14.81 34.28 -39.59
N ARG A 457 15.04 33.15 -38.92
CA ARG A 457 16.38 32.68 -38.57
C ARG A 457 17.16 32.17 -39.79
N ILE A 458 16.50 31.49 -40.73
CA ILE A 458 17.08 31.11 -42.03
C ILE A 458 17.49 32.37 -42.81
N ASP A 459 16.63 33.38 -42.88
CA ASP A 459 16.92 34.63 -43.59
C ASP A 459 18.07 35.42 -42.97
N ARG A 460 18.25 35.33 -41.65
CA ARG A 460 19.41 35.90 -40.95
C ARG A 460 20.70 35.16 -41.34
N LEU A 461 20.69 33.84 -41.32
CA LEU A 461 21.85 33.03 -41.69
C LEU A 461 22.23 33.20 -43.17
N ASP A 462 21.26 33.26 -44.08
CA ASP A 462 21.53 33.49 -45.51
C ASP A 462 22.16 34.88 -45.76
N ARG A 463 21.79 35.92 -44.99
CA ARG A 463 22.46 37.22 -45.02
C ARG A 463 23.89 37.15 -44.50
N GLN A 464 24.13 36.45 -43.39
CA GLN A 464 25.47 36.27 -42.82
C GLN A 464 26.39 35.46 -43.74
N ILE A 465 25.89 34.38 -44.34
CA ILE A 465 26.62 33.57 -45.34
C ILE A 465 27.02 34.43 -46.54
N LYS A 466 26.10 35.25 -47.06
CA LYS A 466 26.39 36.19 -48.17
C LYS A 466 27.45 37.23 -47.78
N PHE A 467 27.45 37.69 -46.52
CA PHE A 467 28.45 38.65 -46.03
C PHE A 467 29.84 38.02 -45.95
N VAL A 468 29.98 36.83 -45.37
CA VAL A 468 31.28 36.13 -45.25
C VAL A 468 31.81 35.72 -46.62
N LEU A 469 30.94 35.32 -47.55
CA LEU A 469 31.33 35.04 -48.96
C LEU A 469 31.89 36.26 -49.69
N ARG A 470 31.39 37.46 -49.39
CA ARG A 470 31.87 38.71 -50.01
C ARG A 470 33.12 39.27 -49.35
N ASN A 471 33.38 38.90 -48.10
CA ASN A 471 34.47 39.42 -47.27
C ASN A 471 35.35 38.26 -46.77
N SER A 472 35.83 37.41 -47.67
CA SER A 472 36.65 36.23 -47.33
C SER A 472 38.12 36.55 -46.99
N GLY A 473 38.48 37.84 -46.88
CA GLY A 473 39.84 38.31 -46.61
C GLY A 473 40.80 38.21 -47.79
N GLU A 474 41.93 38.92 -47.66
CA GLU A 474 42.96 39.05 -48.71
C GLU A 474 44.09 38.03 -48.54
N THR A 475 44.31 37.53 -47.32
CA THR A 475 45.35 36.53 -47.03
C THR A 475 44.81 35.10 -47.13
N ASP A 476 45.70 34.13 -47.37
CA ASP A 476 45.33 32.71 -47.41
C ASP A 476 44.84 32.19 -46.04
N ALA A 477 45.32 32.80 -44.95
CA ALA A 477 44.83 32.50 -43.60
C ALA A 477 43.38 32.98 -43.40
N ASP A 478 43.05 34.20 -43.80
CA ASP A 478 41.70 34.75 -43.69
C ASP A 478 40.69 33.94 -44.55
N ARG A 479 41.12 33.50 -45.74
CA ARG A 479 40.29 32.67 -46.62
C ARG A 479 40.00 31.30 -46.02
N ALA A 480 40.98 30.70 -45.34
CA ALA A 480 40.80 29.43 -44.65
C ALA A 480 39.85 29.57 -43.45
N GLU A 481 39.95 30.66 -42.68
CA GLU A 481 39.02 30.96 -41.57
C GLU A 481 37.59 31.21 -42.08
N ALA A 482 37.44 31.98 -43.15
CA ALA A 482 36.14 32.21 -43.80
C ALA A 482 35.50 30.91 -44.31
N GLU A 483 36.30 29.97 -44.83
CA GLU A 483 35.80 28.68 -45.32
C GLU A 483 35.27 27.78 -44.20
N VAL A 484 35.96 27.75 -43.05
CA VAL A 484 35.51 27.02 -41.85
C VAL A 484 34.19 27.59 -41.34
N GLU A 485 34.09 28.92 -41.24
CA GLU A 485 32.89 29.59 -40.74
C GLU A 485 31.71 29.44 -41.71
N LEU A 486 31.94 29.47 -43.02
CA LEU A 486 30.92 29.19 -44.03
C LEU A 486 30.38 27.77 -43.94
N ARG A 487 31.23 26.77 -43.69
CA ARG A 487 30.79 25.38 -43.49
C ARG A 487 29.91 25.25 -42.25
N ARG A 488 30.25 25.96 -41.16
CA ARG A 488 29.45 26.00 -39.92
C ARG A 488 28.06 26.61 -40.16
N MET A 489 28.01 27.80 -40.76
CA MET A 489 26.75 28.51 -41.02
C MET A 489 25.84 27.77 -42.00
N ARG A 490 26.40 27.12 -43.04
CA ARG A 490 25.62 26.30 -43.99
C ARG A 490 24.98 25.09 -43.31
N ARG A 491 25.71 24.39 -42.44
CA ARG A 491 25.16 23.28 -41.64
C ARG A 491 24.03 23.74 -40.72
N GLU A 492 24.24 24.84 -39.99
CA GLU A 492 23.20 25.39 -39.09
C GLU A 492 21.93 25.77 -39.86
N ARG A 493 22.07 26.35 -41.05
CA ARG A 493 20.93 26.66 -41.92
C ARG A 493 20.21 25.39 -42.40
N ASP A 494 20.95 24.37 -42.80
CA ASP A 494 20.37 23.13 -43.32
C ASP A 494 19.62 22.36 -42.21
N ASP A 495 20.14 22.38 -40.97
CA ASP A 495 19.46 21.83 -39.78
C ASP A 495 18.14 22.57 -39.49
N ILE A 496 18.16 23.91 -39.52
CA ILE A 496 16.95 24.73 -39.30
C ILE A 496 15.93 24.54 -40.43
N ARG A 497 16.38 24.35 -41.68
CA ARG A 497 15.50 24.00 -42.81
C ARG A 497 14.84 22.63 -42.63
N ALA A 498 15.57 21.64 -42.12
CA ALA A 498 14.99 20.33 -41.80
C ALA A 498 13.93 20.43 -40.70
N MET A 499 14.16 21.26 -39.67
CA MET A 499 13.17 21.53 -38.62
C MET A 499 11.91 22.21 -39.16
N LEU A 500 12.07 23.20 -40.07
CA LEU A 500 10.94 23.86 -40.73
C LEU A 500 10.16 22.90 -41.64
N ALA A 501 10.84 21.99 -42.35
CA ALA A 501 10.19 20.98 -43.18
C ALA A 501 9.40 19.97 -42.33
N ALA A 502 9.95 19.54 -41.19
CA ALA A 502 9.25 18.66 -40.26
C ALA A 502 8.03 19.34 -39.60
N ALA A 503 8.12 20.64 -39.29
CA ALA A 503 7.01 21.41 -38.73
C ALA A 503 5.87 21.68 -39.72
N ASN A 504 6.17 21.76 -41.03
CA ASN A 504 5.18 21.96 -42.09
C ASN A 504 4.65 20.66 -42.72
N ALA A 505 5.13 19.49 -42.27
CA ALA A 505 4.64 18.22 -42.78
C ALA A 505 3.18 18.03 -42.33
N PRO A 506 2.21 17.86 -43.25
CA PRO A 506 0.84 17.56 -42.87
C PRO A 506 0.81 16.23 -42.13
N ALA A 507 0.34 16.25 -40.89
CA ALA A 507 -0.07 15.02 -40.23
C ALA A 507 -1.39 14.60 -40.88
N ASP A 508 -1.36 13.57 -41.73
CA ASP A 508 -2.58 12.91 -42.20
C ASP A 508 -3.28 12.29 -40.99
N VAL A 509 -4.15 13.07 -40.34
CA VAL A 509 -5.10 12.54 -39.36
C VAL A 509 -6.14 11.78 -40.18
N ALA A 510 -5.90 10.47 -40.36
CA ALA A 510 -6.86 9.58 -41.01
C ALA A 510 -8.17 9.59 -40.22
N ILE A 511 -9.17 10.31 -40.74
CA ILE A 511 -10.52 10.33 -40.17
C ILE A 511 -11.17 8.97 -40.48
N PRO A 512 -11.57 8.18 -39.45
CA PRO A 512 -12.19 6.89 -39.69
C PRO A 512 -13.50 7.01 -40.47
N SER A 513 -13.76 6.05 -41.35
CA SER A 513 -15.02 5.95 -42.09
C SER A 513 -16.18 5.45 -41.21
N ASP A 514 -17.44 5.75 -41.59
CA ASP A 514 -18.64 5.26 -40.91
C ASP A 514 -18.65 3.74 -40.69
N ALA A 515 -18.19 2.97 -41.68
CA ALA A 515 -18.15 1.51 -41.61
C ALA A 515 -17.14 1.03 -40.55
N GLU A 516 -15.96 1.65 -40.47
CA GLU A 516 -14.93 1.33 -39.48
C GLU A 516 -15.41 1.66 -38.06
N VAL A 517 -16.05 2.81 -37.87
CA VAL A 517 -16.60 3.22 -36.57
C VAL A 517 -17.70 2.25 -36.12
N ARG A 518 -18.60 1.84 -37.02
CA ARG A 518 -19.66 0.86 -36.70
C ARG A 518 -19.09 -0.51 -36.33
N ALA A 519 -18.05 -0.96 -37.04
CA ALA A 519 -17.36 -2.21 -36.72
C ALA A 519 -16.72 -2.16 -35.32
N LEU A 520 -16.01 -1.06 -34.99
CA LEU A 520 -15.41 -0.87 -33.67
C LEU A 520 -16.45 -0.86 -32.54
N VAL A 521 -17.59 -0.18 -32.74
CA VAL A 521 -18.69 -0.13 -31.77
C VAL A 521 -19.31 -1.52 -31.55
N ALA A 522 -19.52 -2.30 -32.62
CA ALA A 522 -20.00 -3.67 -32.53
C ALA A 522 -19.02 -4.57 -31.77
N ASP A 523 -17.72 -4.43 -32.03
CA ASP A 523 -16.65 -5.17 -31.35
C ASP A 523 -16.60 -4.85 -29.85
N MET A 524 -16.69 -3.57 -29.48
CA MET A 524 -16.79 -3.14 -28.08
C MET A 524 -17.99 -3.79 -27.38
N GLY A 525 -19.15 -3.82 -28.03
CA GLY A 525 -20.36 -4.46 -27.49
C GLY A 525 -20.19 -5.96 -27.26
N ARG A 526 -19.54 -6.67 -28.19
CA ARG A 526 -19.22 -8.10 -28.06
C ARG A 526 -18.24 -8.35 -26.92
N ILE A 527 -17.16 -7.58 -26.84
CA ILE A 527 -16.11 -7.70 -25.81
C ILE A 527 -16.69 -7.49 -24.40
N LEU A 528 -17.53 -6.47 -24.21
CA LEU A 528 -18.16 -6.18 -22.92
C LEU A 528 -19.15 -7.27 -22.50
N THR A 529 -19.94 -7.79 -23.45
CA THR A 529 -20.95 -8.83 -23.17
C THR A 529 -20.30 -10.18 -22.88
N GLY A 530 -19.22 -10.53 -23.59
CA GLY A 530 -18.46 -11.76 -23.36
C GLY A 530 -17.92 -11.89 -21.94
N LEU A 531 -17.37 -10.80 -21.38
CA LEU A 531 -16.88 -10.80 -19.99
C LEU A 531 -18.01 -10.86 -18.96
N ALA A 532 -19.15 -10.21 -19.23
CA ALA A 532 -20.33 -10.29 -18.36
C ALA A 532 -20.89 -11.72 -18.27
N GLY A 533 -20.86 -12.46 -19.39
CA GLY A 533 -21.25 -13.87 -19.47
C GLY A 533 -20.19 -14.87 -18.98
N GLY A 534 -19.00 -14.40 -18.58
CA GLY A 534 -17.96 -15.26 -18.01
C GLY A 534 -17.15 -16.07 -19.02
N THR A 535 -17.11 -15.64 -20.27
CA THR A 535 -16.22 -16.22 -21.29
C THR A 535 -14.78 -15.69 -21.13
N ASP A 536 -13.79 -16.42 -21.68
CA ASP A 536 -12.36 -16.11 -21.60
C ASP A 536 -11.98 -14.95 -22.55
N ALA A 537 -12.67 -13.81 -22.42
CA ALA A 537 -12.36 -12.59 -23.14
C ALA A 537 -11.03 -12.00 -22.64
N ASP A 538 -10.23 -11.43 -23.54
CA ASP A 538 -8.96 -10.80 -23.24
C ASP A 538 -9.11 -9.71 -22.15
N ALA A 539 -8.87 -10.09 -20.89
CA ALA A 539 -9.08 -9.23 -19.72
C ALA A 539 -8.29 -7.91 -19.82
N ARG A 540 -7.22 -7.89 -20.61
CA ARG A 540 -6.45 -6.68 -20.94
C ARG A 540 -7.22 -5.72 -21.84
N GLN A 541 -7.82 -6.21 -22.93
CA GLN A 541 -8.60 -5.39 -23.85
C GLN A 541 -9.83 -4.82 -23.16
N VAL A 542 -10.56 -5.65 -22.38
CA VAL A 542 -11.72 -5.18 -21.63
C VAL A 542 -11.34 -4.11 -20.60
N ARG A 543 -10.20 -4.26 -19.90
CA ARG A 543 -9.73 -3.24 -18.94
C ARG A 543 -9.50 -1.90 -19.61
N VAL A 544 -8.81 -1.89 -20.75
CA VAL A 544 -8.51 -0.67 -21.51
C VAL A 544 -9.81 0.00 -21.96
N LEU A 545 -10.74 -0.81 -22.48
CA LEU A 545 -12.04 -0.33 -22.93
C LEU A 545 -12.84 0.33 -21.80
N ILE A 546 -12.97 -0.35 -20.65
CA ILE A 546 -13.68 0.20 -19.49
C ILE A 546 -12.99 1.45 -18.94
N ASP A 547 -11.65 1.49 -18.92
CA ASP A 547 -10.91 2.67 -18.48
C ASP A 547 -11.23 3.89 -19.34
N ARG A 548 -11.23 3.72 -20.67
CA ARG A 548 -11.57 4.78 -21.63
C ARG A 548 -13.01 5.23 -21.46
N LEU A 549 -13.96 4.29 -21.40
CA LEU A 549 -15.40 4.58 -21.28
C LEU A 549 -15.77 5.28 -19.97
N THR A 550 -15.07 4.97 -18.87
CA THR A 550 -15.36 5.53 -17.54
C THR A 550 -14.45 6.71 -17.16
N GLY A 551 -13.46 7.04 -17.99
CA GLY A 551 -12.40 8.00 -17.66
C GLY A 551 -11.53 7.58 -16.45
N GLY A 552 -11.48 6.28 -16.16
CA GLY A 552 -10.70 5.74 -15.05
C GLY A 552 -11.28 5.99 -13.65
N ARG A 553 -12.52 6.47 -13.53
CA ARG A 553 -13.13 6.85 -12.23
C ARG A 553 -14.63 6.52 -12.16
N ILE A 554 -15.00 5.76 -11.14
CA ILE A 554 -16.39 5.50 -10.75
C ILE A 554 -16.56 5.87 -9.27
N ASP A 555 -17.37 6.89 -8.99
CA ASP A 555 -17.62 7.34 -7.62
C ASP A 555 -18.76 6.53 -7.01
N LEU A 556 -18.55 6.03 -5.79
CA LEU A 556 -19.50 5.19 -5.07
C LEU A 556 -20.21 5.94 -3.95
N GLU A 557 -21.51 5.72 -3.85
CA GLU A 557 -22.39 6.24 -2.81
C GLU A 557 -23.09 5.09 -2.08
N GLN A 558 -23.33 5.25 -0.77
CA GLN A 558 -24.11 4.29 0.02
C GLN A 558 -25.60 4.57 -0.10
N ILE A 559 -26.37 3.57 -0.53
CA ILE A 559 -27.84 3.62 -0.59
C ILE A 559 -28.44 2.54 0.32
N GLY A 560 -29.65 2.78 0.83
CA GLY A 560 -30.37 1.88 1.73
C GLY A 560 -29.88 1.94 3.18
N GLU A 561 -30.40 1.05 4.03
CA GLU A 561 -30.06 1.04 5.45
C GLU A 561 -28.64 0.51 5.69
N ARG A 562 -27.95 1.06 6.70
CA ARG A 562 -26.64 0.59 7.18
C ARG A 562 -26.77 -0.70 8.01
N ARG A 563 -27.38 -1.72 7.41
CA ARG A 563 -27.64 -3.04 8.00
C ARG A 563 -27.36 -4.13 6.99
N ALA A 564 -27.05 -5.32 7.49
CA ALA A 564 -26.79 -6.48 6.65
C ALA A 564 -27.95 -6.73 5.67
N LYS A 565 -27.64 -6.86 4.37
CA LYS A 565 -28.60 -7.11 3.29
C LYS A 565 -29.69 -6.03 3.07
N ARG A 566 -29.58 -4.86 3.68
CA ARG A 566 -30.56 -3.76 3.54
C ARG A 566 -29.99 -2.51 2.86
N GLY A 567 -28.70 -2.49 2.53
CA GLY A 567 -28.05 -1.39 1.82
C GLY A 567 -27.10 -1.88 0.73
N TRP A 568 -26.95 -1.07 -0.32
CA TRP A 568 -26.11 -1.35 -1.49
C TRP A 568 -25.28 -0.11 -1.87
N LEU A 569 -24.41 -0.26 -2.87
CA LEU A 569 -23.58 0.82 -3.37
C LEU A 569 -24.06 1.26 -4.75
N ARG A 570 -24.15 2.57 -4.97
CA ARG A 570 -24.48 3.17 -6.25
C ARG A 570 -23.23 3.78 -6.86
N GLY A 571 -22.86 3.35 -8.07
CA GLY A 571 -21.79 3.92 -8.87
C GLY A 571 -22.27 5.04 -9.77
N ARG A 572 -21.47 6.10 -9.90
CA ARG A 572 -21.71 7.22 -10.81
C ARG A 572 -20.43 7.56 -11.56
N PHE A 573 -20.51 7.73 -12.88
CA PHE A 573 -19.41 8.20 -13.71
C PHE A 573 -19.92 8.89 -14.97
N ARG A 574 -19.07 9.72 -15.60
CA ARG A 574 -19.35 10.32 -16.90
C ARG A 574 -18.90 9.37 -18.00
N LEU A 575 -19.79 9.06 -18.93
CA LEU A 575 -19.55 8.12 -19.99
C LEU A 575 -18.84 8.78 -21.18
N ARG A 576 -17.67 8.28 -21.54
CA ARG A 576 -16.84 8.82 -22.63
C ARG A 576 -16.87 7.89 -23.84
N LEU A 577 -18.03 7.80 -24.52
CA LEU A 577 -18.19 6.90 -25.66
C LEU A 577 -17.30 7.30 -26.84
N ALA A 578 -17.35 8.56 -27.27
CA ALA A 578 -16.62 9.02 -28.46
C ALA A 578 -15.09 8.89 -28.28
N ALA A 579 -14.57 9.33 -27.13
CA ALA A 579 -13.16 9.19 -26.78
C ALA A 579 -12.69 7.73 -26.63
N ALA A 580 -13.60 6.79 -26.34
CA ALA A 580 -13.26 5.38 -26.25
C ALA A 580 -13.05 4.73 -27.62
N VAL A 581 -13.77 5.21 -28.64
CA VAL A 581 -13.63 4.78 -30.04
C VAL A 581 -12.41 5.45 -30.67
N HIS A 582 -12.29 6.77 -30.55
CA HIS A 582 -11.15 7.51 -31.09
C HIS A 582 -10.71 8.63 -30.14
N PRO A 583 -9.42 8.72 -29.77
CA PRO A 583 -8.95 9.71 -28.79
C PRO A 583 -9.14 11.16 -29.24
N ALA A 584 -9.14 11.40 -30.56
CA ALA A 584 -9.36 12.73 -31.12
C ALA A 584 -10.83 13.18 -30.99
N ALA A 585 -11.78 12.27 -30.83
CA ALA A 585 -13.21 12.58 -30.69
C ALA A 585 -13.62 12.89 -29.23
N ALA A 586 -12.73 13.40 -28.40
CA ALA A 586 -13.01 13.72 -27.00
C ALA A 586 -13.87 14.99 -26.89
N VAL A 587 -15.20 14.82 -26.90
CA VAL A 587 -16.16 15.91 -26.65
C VAL A 587 -16.59 15.92 -25.17
N ASP A 588 -16.72 17.10 -24.57
CA ASP A 588 -16.98 17.29 -23.13
C ASP A 588 -18.44 17.03 -22.69
N ASP A 589 -19.35 16.72 -23.62
CA ASP A 589 -20.77 16.47 -23.33
C ASP A 589 -21.06 14.98 -23.05
N ALA A 590 -20.50 14.48 -21.94
CA ALA A 590 -20.57 13.08 -21.54
C ALA A 590 -21.76 12.80 -20.60
N PRO A 591 -22.75 11.96 -20.99
CA PRO A 591 -23.89 11.63 -20.12
C PRO A 591 -23.42 10.92 -18.84
N VAL A 592 -24.09 11.21 -17.72
CA VAL A 592 -23.79 10.58 -16.42
C VAL A 592 -24.51 9.22 -16.36
N VAL A 593 -23.73 8.15 -16.26
CA VAL A 593 -24.25 6.79 -16.04
C VAL A 593 -24.29 6.51 -14.54
N VAL A 594 -25.43 5.97 -14.10
CA VAL A 594 -25.68 5.57 -12.71
C VAL A 594 -25.94 4.07 -12.68
N ILE A 595 -25.22 3.34 -11.82
CA ILE A 595 -25.34 1.89 -11.65
C ILE A 595 -25.65 1.60 -10.18
N ASP A 596 -26.81 1.03 -9.90
CA ASP A 596 -27.13 0.50 -8.58
C ASP A 596 -26.59 -0.93 -8.46
N TYR A 597 -25.50 -1.13 -7.71
CA TYR A 597 -24.90 -2.46 -7.53
C TYR A 597 -25.68 -3.31 -6.52
N ARG A 598 -26.87 -3.75 -6.95
CA ARG A 598 -27.77 -4.61 -6.20
C ARG A 598 -28.00 -5.89 -6.99
N ASP A 599 -27.85 -7.04 -6.33
CA ASP A 599 -28.13 -8.33 -6.95
C ASP A 599 -29.64 -8.59 -6.83
N ASP A 600 -30.42 -7.99 -7.74
CA ASP A 600 -31.88 -8.19 -7.82
C ASP A 600 -32.25 -9.58 -8.37
N GLY A 601 -31.26 -10.43 -8.64
CA GLY A 601 -31.42 -11.64 -9.41
C GLY A 601 -31.77 -11.33 -10.87
N PRO A 602 -31.86 -12.36 -11.73
CA PRO A 602 -32.49 -12.19 -13.03
C PRO A 602 -33.94 -11.75 -12.80
N ALA A 603 -34.42 -10.78 -13.60
CA ALA A 603 -35.82 -10.39 -13.60
C ALA A 603 -36.70 -11.65 -13.69
N LEU A 604 -37.60 -11.81 -12.72
CA LEU A 604 -38.50 -12.95 -12.72
C LEU A 604 -39.47 -12.81 -13.90
N PRO A 605 -39.60 -13.82 -14.77
CA PRO A 605 -40.58 -13.79 -15.86
C PRO A 605 -41.98 -13.52 -15.31
N ASP A 606 -42.80 -12.77 -16.06
CA ASP A 606 -44.15 -12.41 -15.62
C ASP A 606 -45.03 -13.66 -15.40
N GLU A 607 -44.83 -14.69 -16.21
CA GLU A 607 -45.47 -16.01 -16.05
C GLU A 607 -45.12 -16.64 -14.71
N PHE A 608 -43.85 -16.62 -14.30
CA PHE A 608 -43.40 -17.17 -13.02
C PHE A 608 -44.01 -16.42 -11.83
N ILE A 609 -44.13 -15.09 -11.94
CA ILE A 609 -44.75 -14.25 -10.90
C ILE A 609 -46.26 -14.58 -10.79
N ALA A 610 -46.94 -14.75 -11.92
CA ALA A 610 -48.35 -15.12 -11.97
C ALA A 610 -48.59 -16.51 -11.37
N ASP A 611 -47.79 -17.51 -11.75
CA ASP A 611 -47.87 -18.88 -11.24
C ASP A 611 -47.68 -18.96 -9.72
N VAL A 612 -46.67 -18.24 -9.20
CA VAL A 612 -46.42 -18.17 -7.76
C VAL A 612 -47.60 -17.54 -7.03
N LYS A 613 -48.20 -16.48 -7.59
CA LYS A 613 -49.36 -15.82 -6.97
C LYS A 613 -50.60 -16.71 -7.01
N GLN A 614 -50.86 -17.38 -8.13
CA GLN A 614 -51.97 -18.33 -8.24
C GLN A 614 -51.86 -19.42 -7.16
N MET A 615 -50.69 -20.06 -7.04
CA MET A 615 -50.47 -21.08 -6.01
C MET A 615 -50.57 -20.51 -4.59
N TYR A 616 -50.20 -19.24 -4.39
CA TYR A 616 -50.37 -18.54 -3.12
C TYR A 616 -51.86 -18.31 -2.80
N ASP A 617 -52.67 -17.97 -3.78
CA ASP A 617 -54.11 -17.74 -3.59
C ASP A 617 -54.89 -19.04 -3.40
N GLU A 618 -54.45 -20.13 -4.03
CA GLU A 618 -54.93 -21.50 -3.79
C GLU A 618 -54.64 -22.02 -2.36
N GLY A 619 -53.95 -21.22 -1.53
CA GLY A 619 -53.68 -21.56 -0.13
C GLY A 619 -52.45 -22.44 0.09
N LEU A 620 -51.60 -22.62 -0.92
CA LEU A 620 -50.36 -23.40 -0.76
C LEU A 620 -49.36 -22.67 0.13
N LEU A 621 -48.65 -23.45 0.96
CA LEU A 621 -47.54 -22.95 1.77
C LEU A 621 -46.36 -22.59 0.88
N LEU A 622 -45.64 -21.51 1.19
CA LEU A 622 -44.46 -21.06 0.42
C LEU A 622 -43.42 -22.16 0.20
N ARG A 623 -43.27 -23.08 1.16
CA ARG A 623 -42.37 -24.23 1.05
C ARG A 623 -42.84 -25.24 0.00
N VAL A 624 -44.15 -25.47 -0.11
CA VAL A 624 -44.76 -26.38 -1.09
C VAL A 624 -44.66 -25.76 -2.48
N ILE A 625 -44.93 -24.46 -2.61
CA ILE A 625 -44.75 -23.71 -3.87
C ILE A 625 -43.29 -23.80 -4.33
N ALA A 626 -42.33 -23.57 -3.42
CA ALA A 626 -40.90 -23.68 -3.70
C ALA A 626 -40.51 -25.09 -4.21
N THR A 627 -41.01 -26.14 -3.56
CA THR A 627 -40.78 -27.53 -3.99
C THR A 627 -41.41 -27.83 -5.34
N ARG A 628 -42.65 -27.39 -5.59
CA ARG A 628 -43.38 -27.63 -6.86
C ARG A 628 -42.70 -26.96 -8.05
N LEU A 629 -42.14 -25.77 -7.84
CA LEU A 629 -41.44 -25.00 -8.87
C LEU A 629 -39.93 -25.32 -8.93
N GLY A 630 -39.41 -26.22 -8.09
CA GLY A 630 -37.99 -26.57 -8.07
C GLY A 630 -37.05 -25.41 -7.69
N VAL A 631 -37.57 -24.38 -7.00
CA VAL A 631 -36.81 -23.16 -6.66
C VAL A 631 -36.62 -23.02 -5.16
N HIS A 632 -35.64 -22.20 -4.76
CA HIS A 632 -35.46 -21.85 -3.36
C HIS A 632 -36.62 -20.96 -2.87
N ARG A 633 -37.05 -21.14 -1.60
CA ARG A 633 -38.17 -20.41 -0.98
C ARG A 633 -38.09 -18.89 -1.11
N ASN A 634 -36.89 -18.31 -1.04
CA ASN A 634 -36.72 -16.86 -1.19
C ASN A 634 -37.17 -16.36 -2.57
N ARG A 635 -36.95 -17.15 -3.62
CA ARG A 635 -37.36 -16.78 -4.99
C ARG A 635 -38.88 -16.70 -5.14
N VAL A 636 -39.61 -17.53 -4.39
CA VAL A 636 -41.08 -17.47 -4.28
C VAL A 636 -41.49 -16.21 -3.52
N MET A 637 -40.76 -15.82 -2.47
CA MET A 637 -41.02 -14.58 -1.75
C MET A 637 -40.78 -13.36 -2.63
N ASP A 638 -39.67 -13.33 -3.38
CA ASP A 638 -39.31 -12.26 -4.30
C ASP A 638 -40.37 -12.10 -5.40
N ALA A 639 -40.91 -13.21 -5.93
CA ALA A 639 -42.01 -13.20 -6.89
C ALA A 639 -43.29 -12.56 -6.34
N LEU A 640 -43.65 -12.89 -5.09
CA LEU A 640 -44.83 -12.31 -4.44
C LEU A 640 -44.63 -10.83 -4.16
N ASP A 641 -43.47 -10.46 -3.62
CA ASP A 641 -43.14 -9.08 -3.31
C ASP A 641 -43.14 -8.23 -4.60
N ALA A 642 -42.66 -8.79 -5.72
CA ALA A 642 -42.78 -8.17 -7.04
C ALA A 642 -44.24 -8.03 -7.52
N TRP A 643 -45.10 -9.04 -7.30
CA TRP A 643 -46.51 -8.98 -7.68
C TRP A 643 -47.28 -7.88 -6.94
N TYR A 644 -47.08 -7.76 -5.62
CA TYR A 644 -47.73 -6.76 -4.76
C TYR A 644 -47.16 -5.36 -5.02
N ALA A 645 -45.83 -5.22 -5.18
CA ALA A 645 -45.19 -3.95 -5.48
C ALA A 645 -45.66 -3.34 -6.82
N ARG A 646 -45.91 -4.17 -7.84
CA ARG A 646 -46.47 -3.71 -9.13
C ARG A 646 -47.87 -3.09 -9.01
N ARG A 647 -48.57 -3.36 -7.90
CA ARG A 647 -49.93 -2.88 -7.62
C ARG A 647 -49.97 -1.85 -6.49
N GLY A 648 -48.82 -1.49 -5.92
CA GLY A 648 -48.75 -0.56 -4.78
C GLY A 648 -49.34 -1.14 -3.48
N GLU A 649 -49.45 -2.46 -3.38
CA GLU A 649 -50.02 -3.14 -2.22
C GLU A 649 -48.91 -3.73 -1.33
N GLU A 650 -49.18 -3.89 -0.03
CA GLU A 650 -48.30 -4.63 0.88
C GLU A 650 -48.73 -6.10 0.99
N ARG A 651 -47.75 -7.01 0.95
CA ARG A 651 -48.01 -8.44 1.13
C ARG A 651 -48.58 -8.72 2.53
N PRO A 652 -49.67 -9.51 2.67
CA PRO A 652 -50.23 -9.89 3.97
C PRO A 652 -49.21 -10.56 4.91
N ASP A 653 -49.27 -10.25 6.21
CA ASP A 653 -48.39 -10.84 7.22
C ASP A 653 -48.51 -12.38 7.25
N GLY A 654 -47.36 -13.06 7.29
CA GLY A 654 -47.28 -14.51 7.26
C GLY A 654 -47.94 -15.19 8.46
N ARG A 655 -48.08 -14.49 9.60
CA ARG A 655 -48.81 -15.03 10.77
C ARG A 655 -50.32 -14.96 10.56
N GLY A 656 -50.83 -13.81 10.10
CA GLY A 656 -52.25 -13.60 9.79
C GLY A 656 -52.75 -14.45 8.62
N ARG A 657 -51.89 -14.73 7.62
CA ARG A 657 -52.25 -15.68 6.56
C ARG A 657 -52.37 -17.11 7.07
N ARG A 658 -51.49 -17.54 7.98
CA ARG A 658 -51.45 -18.92 8.48
C ARG A 658 -52.71 -19.31 9.27
N THR A 659 -53.42 -18.35 9.82
CA THR A 659 -54.72 -18.56 10.49
C THR A 659 -55.85 -18.90 9.51
N ILE A 660 -55.76 -18.43 8.25
CA ILE A 660 -56.79 -18.59 7.21
C ILE A 660 -56.58 -19.89 6.41
N LEU A 661 -55.36 -20.44 6.39
CA LEU A 661 -55.05 -21.66 5.65
C LEU A 661 -55.70 -22.92 6.27
N THR A 662 -56.38 -23.70 5.42
CA THR A 662 -56.90 -25.03 5.75
C THR A 662 -55.78 -26.04 5.99
N THR A 663 -54.69 -25.97 5.21
CA THR A 663 -53.50 -26.83 5.37
C THR A 663 -52.34 -26.08 6.02
N LYS A 664 -52.10 -26.33 7.32
CA LYS A 664 -51.10 -25.60 8.14
C LYS A 664 -49.71 -26.26 8.21
N GLN A 665 -49.57 -27.45 7.63
CA GLN A 665 -48.35 -28.26 7.62
C GLN A 665 -48.11 -28.87 6.24
N ALA A 666 -46.85 -28.91 5.80
CA ALA A 666 -46.46 -29.41 4.48
C ALA A 666 -46.42 -30.95 4.39
N THR A 667 -46.37 -31.62 5.53
CA THR A 667 -46.34 -33.08 5.67
C THR A 667 -47.37 -33.47 6.71
N VAL A 668 -48.10 -34.57 6.48
CA VAL A 668 -48.98 -35.15 7.49
C VAL A 668 -48.12 -35.51 8.71
N PRO A 669 -48.40 -34.97 9.90
CA PRO A 669 -47.61 -35.29 11.08
C PRO A 669 -47.64 -36.80 11.35
N GLN A 670 -46.50 -37.40 11.68
CA GLN A 670 -46.36 -38.85 11.88
C GLN A 670 -47.37 -39.43 12.89
N TYR A 671 -47.75 -38.65 13.93
CA TYR A 671 -48.75 -39.09 14.91
C TYR A 671 -50.15 -39.31 14.31
N VAL A 672 -50.50 -38.64 13.21
CA VAL A 672 -51.78 -38.84 12.50
C VAL A 672 -51.76 -40.16 11.75
N ALA A 673 -50.64 -40.49 11.09
CA ALA A 673 -50.50 -41.72 10.32
C ALA A 673 -50.51 -42.99 11.20
N ILE A 674 -50.08 -42.88 12.45
CA ILE A 674 -50.06 -44.01 13.40
C ILE A 674 -51.29 -44.04 14.33
N ALA A 675 -52.21 -43.07 14.22
CA ALA A 675 -53.33 -42.90 15.16
C ALA A 675 -54.23 -44.14 15.27
N ASP A 676 -54.64 -44.71 14.13
CA ASP A 676 -55.47 -45.93 14.11
C ASP A 676 -54.71 -47.13 14.68
N ARG A 677 -53.42 -47.27 14.31
CA ARG A 677 -52.57 -48.35 14.80
C ARG A 677 -52.35 -48.30 16.32
N VAL A 678 -52.18 -47.09 16.87
CA VAL A 678 -52.04 -46.88 18.33
C VAL A 678 -53.33 -47.24 19.05
N LYS A 679 -54.49 -46.97 18.45
CA LYS A 679 -55.79 -47.38 19.00
C LYS A 679 -55.93 -48.90 18.99
N ASP A 680 -55.63 -49.57 17.87
CA ASP A 680 -55.72 -51.03 17.74
C ASP A 680 -54.84 -51.76 18.78
N LEU A 681 -53.61 -51.30 18.96
CA LEU A 681 -52.68 -51.87 19.94
C LEU A 681 -53.12 -51.61 21.37
N SER A 682 -53.72 -50.46 21.64
CA SER A 682 -54.30 -50.18 22.95
C SER A 682 -55.51 -51.07 23.20
N ASP A 683 -56.39 -51.27 22.21
CA ASP A 683 -57.58 -52.14 22.30
C ASP A 683 -57.20 -53.60 22.50
N SER A 684 -56.08 -54.06 21.92
CA SER A 684 -55.52 -55.39 22.14
C SER A 684 -54.88 -55.59 23.53
N GLY A 685 -55.13 -54.70 24.49
CA GLY A 685 -54.67 -54.83 25.87
C GLY A 685 -53.30 -54.23 26.19
N ARG A 686 -52.54 -53.72 25.20
CA ARG A 686 -51.18 -53.21 25.45
C ARG A 686 -51.19 -51.82 26.09
N SER A 687 -50.27 -51.60 27.01
CA SER A 687 -49.99 -50.30 27.62
C SER A 687 -49.20 -49.39 26.66
N PHE A 688 -49.25 -48.08 26.90
CA PHE A 688 -48.48 -47.12 26.09
C PHE A 688 -46.97 -47.38 26.13
N ALA A 689 -46.43 -47.83 27.27
CA ALA A 689 -45.02 -48.21 27.42
C ALA A 689 -44.64 -49.45 26.57
N GLU A 690 -45.54 -50.41 26.41
CA GLU A 690 -45.33 -51.59 25.55
C GLU A 690 -45.44 -51.24 24.05
N ILE A 691 -46.30 -50.27 23.71
CA ILE A 691 -46.44 -49.75 22.35
C ILE A 691 -45.15 -49.01 21.93
N GLU A 692 -44.56 -48.22 22.83
CA GLU A 692 -43.27 -47.55 22.63
C GLU A 692 -42.15 -48.54 22.31
N THR A 693 -42.00 -49.58 23.15
CA THR A 693 -40.90 -50.56 23.08
C THR A 693 -40.97 -51.41 21.81
N SER A 694 -42.17 -51.67 21.29
CA SER A 694 -42.34 -52.60 20.16
C SER A 694 -42.00 -52.02 18.79
N ARG A 695 -41.92 -50.69 18.63
CA ARG A 695 -41.87 -50.04 17.31
C ARG A 695 -40.97 -48.79 17.22
N GLY A 696 -40.30 -48.38 18.30
CA GLY A 696 -39.41 -47.22 18.30
C GLY A 696 -40.14 -45.87 18.25
N TRP A 697 -41.38 -45.81 18.73
CA TRP A 697 -42.16 -44.58 18.86
C TRP A 697 -41.97 -43.96 20.25
N THR A 698 -41.91 -42.63 20.32
CA THR A 698 -41.78 -41.93 21.61
C THR A 698 -43.14 -41.78 22.32
N ASP A 699 -43.15 -41.76 23.66
CA ASP A 699 -44.35 -41.56 24.49
C ASP A 699 -45.18 -40.35 24.05
N ALA A 700 -44.50 -39.23 23.77
CA ALA A 700 -45.15 -38.01 23.28
C ALA A 700 -45.88 -38.23 21.94
N MET A 701 -45.32 -39.05 21.04
CA MET A 701 -45.90 -39.37 19.74
C MET A 701 -47.10 -40.32 19.88
N VAL A 702 -47.01 -41.33 20.74
CA VAL A 702 -48.11 -42.26 21.05
C VAL A 702 -49.28 -41.53 21.70
N ARG A 703 -49.02 -40.63 22.66
CA ARG A 703 -50.07 -39.80 23.29
C ARG A 703 -50.69 -38.80 22.32
N ALA A 704 -49.90 -38.20 21.43
CA ALA A 704 -50.41 -37.31 20.39
C ALA A 704 -51.30 -38.07 19.39
N ALA A 705 -50.90 -39.28 19.00
CA ALA A 705 -51.67 -40.17 18.13
C ALA A 705 -52.99 -40.63 18.77
N TRP A 706 -52.95 -41.04 20.04
CA TRP A 706 -54.12 -41.40 20.84
C TRP A 706 -55.12 -40.25 20.97
N ARG A 707 -54.62 -39.06 21.31
CA ARG A 707 -55.42 -37.84 21.43
C ARG A 707 -56.02 -37.46 20.07
N HIS A 708 -55.23 -37.54 19.00
CA HIS A 708 -55.68 -37.25 17.65
C HIS A 708 -56.80 -38.21 17.21
N TRP A 709 -56.67 -39.52 17.45
CA TRP A 709 -57.69 -40.51 17.09
C TRP A 709 -59.07 -40.22 17.68
N HIS A 710 -59.10 -39.82 18.96
CA HIS A 710 -60.34 -39.52 19.69
C HIS A 710 -60.92 -38.16 19.28
N THR A 711 -60.09 -37.13 19.25
CA THR A 711 -60.53 -35.77 18.89
C THR A 711 -60.96 -35.65 17.44
N SER A 712 -60.33 -36.37 16.50
CA SER A 712 -60.74 -36.38 15.08
C SER A 712 -62.09 -37.05 14.83
N ARG A 713 -62.61 -37.82 15.81
CA ARG A 713 -63.89 -38.53 15.77
C ARG A 713 -64.92 -37.98 16.74
N GLY A 714 -64.67 -36.81 17.36
CA GLY A 714 -65.57 -36.17 18.30
C GLY A 714 -65.73 -36.90 19.65
N LEU A 715 -64.80 -37.81 19.98
CA LEU A 715 -64.84 -38.59 21.22
C LEU A 715 -64.03 -37.89 22.34
N PRO A 716 -64.49 -37.95 23.60
CA PRO A 716 -63.69 -37.49 24.74
C PRO A 716 -62.43 -38.34 24.87
N VAL A 717 -61.28 -37.71 25.09
CA VAL A 717 -59.98 -38.40 25.21
C VAL A 717 -59.90 -39.04 26.61
N PRO A 718 -59.90 -40.37 26.74
CA PRO A 718 -59.84 -41.01 28.05
C PRO A 718 -58.48 -40.78 28.69
N ASP A 719 -58.46 -40.41 29.98
CA ASP A 719 -57.23 -40.36 30.76
C ASP A 719 -56.66 -41.78 30.93
N GLY A 720 -55.34 -41.93 30.85
CA GLY A 720 -54.66 -43.24 30.95
C GLY A 720 -54.95 -43.98 32.26
N ARG A 721 -55.36 -43.26 33.32
CA ARG A 721 -55.87 -43.85 34.56
C ARG A 721 -57.28 -44.41 34.41
N ALA A 722 -58.16 -43.75 33.67
CA ALA A 722 -59.53 -44.20 33.42
C ALA A 722 -59.55 -45.49 32.59
N VAL A 723 -58.67 -45.59 31.58
CA VAL A 723 -58.52 -46.82 30.77
C VAL A 723 -57.99 -47.99 31.60
N ARG A 724 -57.06 -47.76 32.53
CA ARG A 724 -56.60 -48.81 33.48
C ARG A 724 -57.68 -49.20 34.48
N LYS A 725 -58.46 -48.24 34.97
CA LYS A 725 -59.56 -48.47 35.93
C LYS A 725 -60.71 -49.27 35.30
N ALA A 726 -61.04 -49.00 34.03
CA ALA A 726 -62.05 -49.76 33.27
C ALA A 726 -61.61 -51.19 32.90
N ARG A 727 -60.30 -51.49 32.94
CA ARG A 727 -59.73 -52.80 32.60
C ARG A 727 -59.36 -53.67 33.80
N ARG A 728 -59.64 -53.22 35.03
CA ARG A 728 -59.38 -54.01 36.24
C ARG A 728 -60.38 -55.18 36.30
N PRO A 729 -59.95 -56.45 36.40
CA PRO A 729 -60.87 -57.57 36.59
C PRO A 729 -61.68 -57.39 37.88
N ALA A 730 -62.94 -57.82 37.88
CA ALA A 730 -63.93 -57.58 38.94
C ALA A 730 -63.50 -58.02 40.35
N ALA A 731 -62.45 -58.84 40.48
CA ALA A 731 -61.91 -59.32 41.75
C ALA A 731 -61.07 -58.31 42.56
N GLN A 732 -60.85 -57.07 42.09
CA GLN A 732 -59.99 -56.07 42.77
C GLN A 732 -60.66 -54.70 43.00
N GLN A 733 -61.98 -54.64 43.13
CA GLN A 733 -62.68 -53.42 43.56
C GLN A 733 -62.98 -53.51 45.07
N ALA A 734 -62.22 -52.79 45.89
CA ALA A 734 -62.49 -52.66 47.33
C ALA A 734 -63.65 -51.65 47.57
N PRO A 735 -64.50 -51.85 48.58
CA PRO A 735 -65.64 -50.98 48.85
C PRO A 735 -65.21 -49.61 49.39
N PRO A 736 -66.06 -48.57 49.28
CA PRO A 736 -65.70 -47.21 49.67
C PRO A 736 -65.64 -47.06 51.20
N VAL A 737 -64.55 -46.48 51.69
CA VAL A 737 -64.40 -46.05 53.09
C VAL A 737 -65.09 -44.70 53.27
N ALA A 738 -65.91 -44.59 54.33
CA ALA A 738 -66.64 -43.39 54.73
C ALA A 738 -65.69 -42.28 55.26
N PRO A 739 -66.10 -41.00 55.23
CA PRO A 739 -65.25 -39.90 55.69
C PRO A 739 -65.39 -39.66 57.19
N ASP A 740 -64.27 -39.62 57.91
CA ASP A 740 -64.19 -39.11 59.28
C ASP A 740 -64.28 -37.58 59.31
N SER A 741 -65.03 -37.10 60.30
CA SER A 741 -65.41 -35.72 60.59
C SER A 741 -64.37 -34.93 61.38
N VAL A 742 -64.13 -33.70 60.93
CA VAL A 742 -63.97 -32.40 61.64
C VAL A 742 -63.60 -32.40 63.14
N ASP A 743 -62.48 -31.76 63.49
CA ASP A 743 -62.40 -30.56 64.38
C ASP A 743 -60.95 -30.00 64.39
N ALA A 744 -60.72 -28.75 63.95
CA ALA A 744 -60.56 -27.52 64.77
C ALA A 744 -59.34 -27.60 65.72
N THR A 745 -58.28 -26.79 65.62
CA THR A 745 -58.22 -25.34 65.92
C THR A 745 -56.79 -24.80 65.75
N GLY A 746 -56.67 -23.49 65.43
CA GLY A 746 -55.56 -22.62 65.85
C GLY A 746 -54.31 -22.64 64.93
N GLY A 747 -53.85 -21.56 64.33
CA GLY A 747 -53.73 -20.21 64.89
C GLY A 747 -52.23 -19.86 64.95
N ARG A 748 -51.76 -19.07 63.98
CA ARG A 748 -50.37 -18.56 63.88
C ARG A 748 -50.06 -17.60 65.03
N PRO A 749 -48.78 -17.44 65.44
CA PRO A 749 -48.17 -16.10 65.33
C PRO A 749 -46.65 -16.19 64.90
N PRO A 750 -45.86 -15.09 64.83
CA PRO A 750 -45.08 -14.69 63.65
C PRO A 750 -43.55 -14.87 63.85
N PRO A 751 -42.68 -14.47 62.90
CA PRO A 751 -41.24 -14.61 63.07
C PRO A 751 -40.66 -13.42 63.86
N GLU A 752 -39.88 -13.75 64.88
CA GLU A 752 -38.82 -12.94 65.50
C GLU A 752 -37.51 -13.71 65.22
N GLN A 753 -36.42 -13.19 64.67
CA GLN A 753 -35.93 -11.84 64.36
C GLN A 753 -35.20 -11.86 63.02
#